data_AF-A0A8S1VPS4-F1
#
_entry.id   AF-A0A8S1VPS4-F1
#
_cell.length_a   1.000
_cell.length_b   1.000
_cell.length_c   1.000
_cell.angle_alpha   90.00
_cell.angle_beta   90.00
_cell.angle_gamma   90.00
#
_symmetry.space_group_name_H-M   'P 1'
#
loop_
_entity.id
_entity.type
_entity.pdbx_description
1 polymer ?
#
loop_
_entity_poly.entity_id
_entity_poly.type
_entity_poly.pdbx_seq_one_letter_code
_entity_poly.pdbx_strand_id
1 'polypeptide(L)'
;MSQRKSLTQAHIKTVLISEARGKFKRCQLCQKEFGLLKPEHQCKRCRRAVCKQCSEHKIIYITETGPSKRPRRICNSCKDESDWIKRFIEQQKIVFGTNTFAVEWLKASGLTVEHANQEYEKALKGLTSTTENSDYHKMKQDLNSVMIEFWLNLNFSLREFITYLIKDNEHELLTQKISKVLGSLLLQYPDIGYTSDQILITLFLLCFSSEASTYALLTVLYSNIIPFNTYPSQLKKTPYDYLNETEKVAQVLEQAFKLKQSEVTLVKPFVRNRIARYLQPFGINFFLLQTSFFFLNQVLLNPTVGYDNYLKCLASSFYATFDEIKQFNQQFEEIEGQIMKGVSSGIIEKNYVQTKLIIFISHPQGMTQSVIVSRPLEKNKETHQIKVEFIKDQNESQQRNEQDEEMLKYSVTQSDEFQNLRRKTVQIAQQPQVDEEKETLKKYIEQIEELLMTKHKLVTELQLQIKELQNQPLQIINQDADKQLLDANEALRKKIALYDLEIQALHEQKKYSDKIQEDNQNIINNLQKSNSEIYAQLNVQILQNKELQQQVADFALLSTQQGENQMTASQKEKNYQINISLQSRLTEQEWTQQLDADRQKIFQLELQVNQLNKEYIALQQLNQDKLRIIGNLEVRLIQAEAAKREHEKYSTENIEIKKKLQNHELVIIQQTEQLQLLQQRYDLRCLELEAIKKEKLLFADELGLKEQIISTIQQQLAELKNSYTTISKQLDEALQINQKLQQNIIEKDEQISENLKVFQEKNFQINALSEANILMKERISNLLKQLEENELQLAKAQQELKENLDRQAQTQTEASALKEQLQQLMQQHQLINDKHRLIIIELDDYKAKWTILTQEHSSLRETHQITISELESLKQRLAQLTNDHNSLQEQHRLILIQFEQERTNSTQVQEKNKIIDELRHQIIKLEETHQVAIQLHLTKVQELELLIITLEKKVLDFKSLSETQKIEITEHLAKINQLESDRAEHVAKNQSLTIQLTTIIEKLNELEKKNSSLESELAQLQKRVQELNHHNGEQKVLIIQLEERITLLITEVKTKEGENVKLIQVIESQKQSMIDYEELIRKLKAQIVELEKYNLKLKTTLKHYKELSKEMAELD
;
A
#
# COMPACT_ATOMS: atom_id res chain seq x y z
N MET A 1 18.72 -1.53 35.10
CA MET A 1 18.92 -1.39 33.64
C MET A 1 18.94 -2.74 32.90
N SER A 2 17.92 -3.61 33.01
CA SER A 2 17.86 -4.82 32.17
C SER A 2 16.43 -5.38 31.98
N GLN A 3 15.46 -4.52 31.60
CA GLN A 3 14.16 -4.94 31.08
C GLN A 3 13.61 -3.89 30.09
N ARG A 4 14.02 -3.99 28.81
CA ARG A 4 13.29 -3.45 27.65
C ARG A 4 13.33 -4.53 26.57
N LYS A 5 12.47 -5.54 26.69
CA LYS A 5 12.21 -6.49 25.58
C LYS A 5 11.41 -5.76 24.50
N SER A 6 11.73 -6.06 23.24
CA SER A 6 11.52 -5.27 22.03
C SER A 6 10.09 -4.79 21.77
N LEU A 7 9.92 -3.47 21.69
CA LEU A 7 8.72 -2.74 21.26
C LEU A 7 8.46 -2.81 19.72
N THR A 8 9.03 -3.78 18.99
CA THR A 8 9.05 -3.81 17.52
C THR A 8 8.22 -4.95 16.91
N GLN A 9 6.99 -5.16 17.37
CA GLN A 9 5.99 -5.93 16.61
C GLN A 9 4.67 -5.16 16.52
N ALA A 10 4.63 -4.19 15.60
CA ALA A 10 3.38 -3.67 15.07
C ALA A 10 2.79 -4.72 14.10
N HIS A 11 2.18 -5.74 14.68
CA HIS A 11 1.19 -6.59 14.02
C HIS A 11 -0.08 -5.76 13.81
N ILE A 12 -0.79 -6.00 12.72
CA ILE A 12 -1.96 -5.21 12.32
C ILE A 12 -3.11 -5.62 13.20
N LYS A 13 -3.14 -5.02 14.39
CA LYS A 13 -4.14 -5.34 15.39
C LYS A 13 -5.45 -4.73 14.97
N THR A 14 -6.40 -5.59 14.63
CA THR A 14 -7.82 -5.26 14.50
C THR A 14 -8.26 -4.56 15.77
N VAL A 15 -9.08 -3.53 15.61
CA VAL A 15 -9.83 -3.00 16.74
C VAL A 15 -10.84 -4.07 17.17
N LEU A 16 -10.54 -4.76 18.28
CA LEU A 16 -11.37 -5.84 18.80
C LEU A 16 -12.71 -5.28 19.25
N ILE A 17 -13.79 -5.78 18.65
CA ILE A 17 -15.15 -5.42 19.06
C ILE A 17 -15.74 -6.58 19.84
N SER A 18 -16.04 -6.37 21.12
CA SER A 18 -16.67 -7.39 21.97
C SER A 18 -17.94 -7.96 21.31
N GLU A 19 -18.01 -9.28 21.16
CA GLU A 19 -19.16 -9.97 20.55
C GLU A 19 -20.32 -10.22 21.52
N ALA A 20 -20.13 -9.96 22.82
CA ALA A 20 -21.07 -10.34 23.86
C ALA A 20 -22.39 -9.58 23.79
N ARG A 21 -23.50 -10.33 23.61
CA ARG A 21 -24.88 -9.82 23.69
C ARG A 21 -25.31 -9.67 25.15
N GLY A 22 -26.26 -8.78 25.42
CA GLY A 22 -26.87 -8.60 26.74
C GLY A 22 -26.04 -7.78 27.72
N LYS A 23 -24.84 -7.32 27.33
CA LYS A 23 -23.97 -6.48 28.19
C LYS A 23 -24.35 -5.00 28.16
N PHE A 24 -24.94 -4.53 27.07
CA PHE A 24 -25.27 -3.12 26.91
C PHE A 24 -26.68 -2.84 27.43
N LYS A 25 -26.81 -1.78 28.24
CA LYS A 25 -28.12 -1.33 28.75
C LYS A 25 -28.83 -0.36 27.78
N ARG A 26 -28.10 0.22 26.84
CA ARG A 26 -28.56 1.28 25.93
C ARG A 26 -28.11 1.04 24.50
N CYS A 27 -28.93 1.46 23.55
CA CYS A 27 -28.57 1.46 22.14
C CYS A 27 -27.39 2.39 21.88
N GLN A 28 -26.32 1.88 21.29
CA GLN A 28 -25.09 2.64 21.00
C GLN A 28 -25.22 3.68 19.87
N LEU A 29 -26.44 3.90 19.34
CA LEU A 29 -26.72 4.93 18.34
C LEU A 29 -27.67 5.99 18.90
N CYS A 30 -28.85 5.60 19.37
CA CYS A 30 -29.83 6.57 19.89
C CYS A 30 -29.85 6.70 21.41
N GLN A 31 -28.97 6.00 22.13
CA GLN A 31 -28.84 5.97 23.60
C GLN A 31 -30.11 5.58 24.37
N LYS A 32 -31.18 5.14 23.69
CA LYS A 32 -32.41 4.62 24.32
C LYS A 32 -32.11 3.30 25.03
N GLU A 33 -32.65 3.12 26.23
CA GLU A 33 -32.47 1.91 27.03
C GLU A 33 -33.14 0.70 26.37
N PHE A 34 -32.49 -0.46 26.48
CA PHE A 34 -33.08 -1.73 26.09
C PHE A 34 -34.03 -2.22 27.18
N GLY A 35 -35.09 -2.93 26.77
CA GLY A 35 -36.08 -3.52 27.67
C GLY A 35 -36.94 -4.54 26.95
N LEU A 36 -37.95 -5.07 27.63
CA LEU A 36 -38.83 -6.12 27.06
C LEU A 36 -39.47 -5.71 25.72
N LEU A 37 -39.88 -4.45 25.59
CA LEU A 37 -40.49 -3.90 24.37
C LEU A 37 -39.46 -3.45 23.31
N LYS A 38 -38.20 -3.29 23.70
CA LYS A 38 -37.11 -2.81 22.84
C LYS A 38 -35.91 -3.75 23.03
N PRO A 39 -35.96 -4.96 22.44
CA PRO A 39 -34.88 -5.91 22.57
C PRO A 39 -33.60 -5.37 21.95
N GLU A 40 -32.46 -5.76 22.53
CA GLU A 40 -31.15 -5.52 21.94
C GLU A 40 -31.01 -6.32 20.64
N HIS A 41 -30.50 -5.65 19.61
CA HIS A 41 -30.01 -6.30 18.40
C HIS A 41 -28.53 -6.02 18.23
N GLN A 42 -27.84 -6.92 17.53
CA GLN A 42 -26.43 -6.75 17.22
C GLN A 42 -26.26 -6.51 15.72
N CYS A 43 -25.66 -5.38 15.35
CA CYS A 43 -25.27 -5.11 13.96
C CYS A 43 -24.26 -6.18 13.51
N LYS A 44 -24.53 -6.89 12.40
CA LYS A 44 -23.61 -7.94 11.96
C LYS A 44 -22.33 -7.44 11.29
N ARG A 45 -22.32 -6.16 10.85
CA ARG A 45 -21.16 -5.48 10.26
C ARG A 45 -20.21 -4.91 11.34
N CYS A 46 -20.65 -3.94 12.12
CA CYS A 46 -19.81 -3.27 13.14
C CYS A 46 -20.01 -3.79 14.59
N ARG A 47 -20.83 -4.83 14.80
CA ARG A 47 -21.09 -5.46 16.11
C ARG A 47 -21.67 -4.57 17.20
N ARG A 48 -22.11 -3.33 16.89
CA ARG A 48 -22.85 -2.47 17.83
C ARG A 48 -24.12 -3.11 18.37
N ALA A 49 -24.41 -2.87 19.65
CA ALA A 49 -25.71 -3.09 20.27
C ALA A 49 -26.67 -1.95 19.87
N VAL A 50 -27.74 -2.29 19.15
CA VAL A 50 -28.67 -1.35 18.52
C VAL A 50 -30.12 -1.77 18.72
N CYS A 51 -31.03 -0.80 18.79
CA CYS A 51 -32.47 -1.10 18.83
C CYS A 51 -33.01 -1.40 17.41
N LYS A 52 -34.24 -1.91 17.33
CA LYS A 52 -34.92 -2.23 16.05
C LYS A 52 -34.95 -1.04 15.07
N GLN A 53 -35.25 0.16 15.56
CA GLN A 53 -35.34 1.39 14.74
C GLN A 53 -33.96 1.79 14.17
N CYS A 54 -32.88 1.62 14.93
CA CYS A 54 -31.53 1.95 14.50
C CYS A 54 -30.87 0.85 13.65
N SER A 55 -31.61 -0.21 13.31
CA SER A 55 -31.09 -1.36 12.57
C SER A 55 -32.15 -2.01 11.69
N GLU A 56 -33.00 -1.19 11.06
CA GLU A 56 -34.15 -1.68 10.29
C GLU A 56 -33.74 -2.53 9.08
N HIS A 57 -32.58 -2.21 8.49
CA HIS A 57 -32.10 -2.80 7.25
C HIS A 57 -31.45 -4.18 7.43
N LYS A 58 -31.65 -5.04 6.43
CA LYS A 58 -30.92 -6.31 6.27
C LYS A 58 -30.23 -6.30 4.90
N ILE A 59 -28.91 -6.50 4.88
CA ILE A 59 -28.12 -6.55 3.64
C ILE A 59 -27.21 -7.77 3.62
N ILE A 60 -26.79 -8.19 2.43
CA ILE A 60 -25.60 -9.04 2.28
C ILE A 60 -24.40 -8.15 2.57
N TYR A 61 -23.62 -8.47 3.61
CA TYR A 61 -22.43 -7.72 4.00
C TYR A 61 -21.19 -8.59 3.81
N ILE A 62 -20.03 -7.95 3.66
CA ILE A 62 -18.76 -8.65 3.49
C ILE A 62 -18.24 -9.12 4.85
N THR A 63 -17.99 -10.42 4.97
CA THR A 63 -17.37 -11.08 6.13
C THR A 63 -15.91 -11.38 5.85
N GLU A 64 -15.20 -11.94 6.83
CA GLU A 64 -13.82 -12.43 6.66
C GLU A 64 -13.71 -13.50 5.56
N THR A 65 -14.79 -14.26 5.31
CA THR A 65 -14.87 -15.32 4.30
C THR A 65 -15.61 -14.90 3.04
N GLY A 66 -15.74 -13.59 2.81
CA GLY A 66 -16.43 -13.02 1.65
C GLY A 66 -17.90 -12.63 1.92
N PRO A 67 -18.73 -12.42 0.88
CA PRO A 67 -20.12 -11.99 1.03
C PRO A 67 -20.95 -12.97 1.86
N SER A 68 -21.72 -12.45 2.83
CA SER A 68 -22.57 -13.28 3.68
C SER A 68 -23.66 -14.00 2.86
N LYS A 69 -23.82 -15.32 3.01
CA LYS A 69 -24.82 -16.12 2.27
C LYS A 69 -26.28 -15.69 2.40
N ARG A 70 -26.63 -14.94 3.46
CA ARG A 70 -28.01 -14.48 3.72
C ARG A 70 -27.97 -13.02 4.18
N PRO A 71 -28.95 -12.19 3.79
CA PRO A 71 -29.08 -10.84 4.31
C PRO A 71 -29.11 -10.83 5.84
N ARG A 72 -28.23 -10.05 6.47
CA ARG A 72 -28.14 -9.90 7.93
C ARG A 72 -28.46 -8.47 8.34
N ARG A 73 -29.00 -8.34 9.56
CA ARG A 73 -29.35 -7.05 10.16
C ARG A 73 -28.08 -6.22 10.40
N ILE A 74 -28.10 -4.97 9.95
CA ILE A 74 -27.03 -4.00 10.19
C ILE A 74 -27.62 -2.70 10.76
N CYS A 75 -26.80 -1.91 11.43
CA CYS A 75 -27.24 -0.60 11.94
C CYS A 75 -27.31 0.46 10.83
N ASN A 76 -28.07 1.53 11.03
CA ASN A 76 -28.28 2.57 10.03
C ASN A 76 -26.95 3.23 9.61
N SER A 77 -26.08 3.57 10.57
CA SER A 77 -24.72 4.09 10.26
C SER A 77 -23.89 3.12 9.38
N CYS A 78 -24.03 1.81 9.55
CA CYS A 78 -23.40 0.83 8.66
C CYS A 78 -24.08 0.72 7.30
N LYS A 79 -25.37 1.01 7.20
CA LYS A 79 -26.08 1.02 5.93
C LYS A 79 -25.65 2.24 5.12
N ASP A 80 -25.62 3.40 5.76
CA ASP A 80 -25.24 4.68 5.16
C ASP A 80 -23.80 4.62 4.60
N GLU A 81 -22.85 4.08 5.37
CA GLU A 81 -21.47 3.89 4.91
C GLU A 81 -21.37 2.88 3.75
N SER A 82 -22.12 1.78 3.78
CA SER A 82 -22.13 0.79 2.67
C SER A 82 -22.69 1.41 1.37
N ASP A 83 -23.76 2.21 1.49
CA ASP A 83 -24.34 2.94 0.36
C ASP A 83 -23.42 4.06 -0.13
N TRP A 84 -22.72 4.73 0.78
CA TRP A 84 -21.71 5.73 0.42
C TRP A 84 -20.55 5.08 -0.35
N ILE A 85 -20.00 3.95 0.13
CA ILE A 85 -18.92 3.22 -0.57
C ILE A 85 -19.33 2.88 -2.01
N LYS A 86 -20.52 2.32 -2.21
CA LYS A 86 -20.99 1.95 -3.56
C LYS A 86 -21.13 3.16 -4.48
N ARG A 87 -21.78 4.22 -3.99
CA ARG A 87 -21.91 5.48 -4.74
C ARG A 87 -20.56 6.11 -5.01
N PHE A 88 -19.64 6.06 -4.07
CA PHE A 88 -18.30 6.63 -4.20
C PHE A 88 -17.50 5.91 -5.29
N ILE A 89 -17.51 4.57 -5.31
CA ILE A 89 -16.90 3.77 -6.39
C ILE A 89 -17.52 4.12 -7.75
N GLU A 90 -18.86 4.12 -7.83
CA GLU A 90 -19.59 4.35 -9.09
C GLU A 90 -19.39 5.77 -9.63
N GLN A 91 -19.58 6.79 -8.79
CA GLN A 91 -19.49 8.21 -9.17
C GLN A 91 -18.08 8.61 -9.58
N GLN A 92 -17.07 8.10 -8.85
CA GLN A 92 -15.67 8.45 -9.08
C GLN A 92 -14.98 7.46 -10.05
N LYS A 93 -15.73 6.48 -10.57
CA LYS A 93 -15.26 5.42 -11.49
C LYS A 93 -13.98 4.76 -10.96
N ILE A 94 -13.99 4.40 -9.67
CA ILE A 94 -12.83 3.84 -8.99
C ILE A 94 -12.58 2.43 -9.50
N VAL A 95 -11.39 2.21 -10.06
CA VAL A 95 -10.92 0.92 -10.57
C VAL A 95 -9.55 0.64 -9.97
N PHE A 96 -9.38 -0.55 -9.40
CA PHE A 96 -8.11 -0.96 -8.80
C PHE A 96 -6.95 -0.88 -9.81
N GLY A 97 -5.85 -0.24 -9.40
CA GLY A 97 -4.67 -0.07 -10.26
C GLY A 97 -4.85 0.95 -11.39
N THR A 98 -5.83 1.84 -11.31
CA THR A 98 -6.09 2.90 -12.30
C THR A 98 -6.05 4.27 -11.64
N ASN A 99 -5.52 5.27 -12.36
CA ASN A 99 -5.47 6.65 -11.87
C ASN A 99 -6.85 7.29 -11.81
N THR A 100 -7.35 7.49 -10.59
CA THR A 100 -8.51 8.33 -10.31
C THR A 100 -8.04 9.59 -9.58
N PHE A 101 -8.06 9.60 -8.24
CA PHE A 101 -7.59 10.72 -7.42
C PHE A 101 -6.08 10.95 -7.50
N ALA A 102 -5.32 9.95 -7.94
CA ALA A 102 -3.86 10.03 -8.09
C ALA A 102 -3.41 11.23 -8.95
N VAL A 103 -4.21 11.61 -9.96
CA VAL A 103 -3.88 12.74 -10.85
C VAL A 103 -3.82 14.06 -10.07
N GLU A 104 -4.80 14.30 -9.19
CA GLU A 104 -4.85 15.51 -8.36
C GLU A 104 -3.75 15.49 -7.29
N TRP A 105 -3.50 14.35 -6.67
CA TRP A 105 -2.43 14.18 -5.66
C TRP A 105 -1.03 14.38 -6.25
N LEU A 106 -0.77 13.81 -7.43
CA LEU A 106 0.49 14.04 -8.16
C LEU A 106 0.63 15.51 -8.55
N LYS A 107 -0.42 16.12 -9.09
CA LYS A 107 -0.43 17.55 -9.46
C LYS A 107 -0.14 18.46 -8.26
N ALA A 108 -0.75 18.18 -7.11
CA ALA A 108 -0.48 18.92 -5.86
C ALA A 108 0.99 18.79 -5.40
N SER A 109 1.67 17.72 -5.81
CA SER A 109 3.08 17.47 -5.56
C SER A 109 4.01 17.98 -6.68
N GLY A 110 3.46 18.68 -7.69
CA GLY A 110 4.22 19.17 -8.84
C GLY A 110 4.66 18.07 -9.81
N LEU A 111 3.98 16.91 -9.81
CA LEU A 111 4.28 15.76 -10.68
C LEU A 111 3.13 15.52 -11.68
N THR A 112 3.45 14.89 -12.80
CA THR A 112 2.47 14.38 -13.76
C THR A 112 2.45 12.85 -13.78
N VAL A 113 1.42 12.27 -14.39
CA VAL A 113 1.32 10.81 -14.56
C VAL A 113 2.46 10.28 -15.44
N GLU A 114 2.86 11.02 -16.47
CA GLU A 114 3.97 10.66 -17.37
C GLU A 114 5.29 10.63 -16.61
N HIS A 115 5.52 11.62 -15.75
CA HIS A 115 6.70 11.64 -14.89
C HIS A 115 6.71 10.44 -13.94
N ALA A 116 5.56 10.13 -13.32
CA ALA A 116 5.43 8.95 -12.46
C ALA A 116 5.73 7.64 -13.22
N ASN A 117 5.23 7.49 -14.46
CA ASN A 117 5.53 6.34 -15.32
C ASN A 117 7.02 6.23 -15.62
N GLN A 118 7.67 7.34 -15.99
CA GLN A 118 9.11 7.35 -16.30
C GLN A 118 9.97 6.95 -15.09
N GLU A 119 9.68 7.49 -13.91
CA GLU A 119 10.43 7.18 -12.69
C GLU A 119 10.18 5.73 -12.24
N TYR A 120 8.95 5.24 -12.34
CA TYR A 120 8.63 3.85 -12.00
C TYR A 120 9.32 2.85 -12.94
N GLU A 121 9.31 3.08 -14.25
CA GLU A 121 10.00 2.23 -15.23
C GLU A 121 11.52 2.19 -14.99
N LYS A 122 12.13 3.32 -14.60
CA LYS A 122 13.55 3.35 -14.18
C LYS A 122 13.78 2.50 -12.94
N ALA A 123 12.92 2.62 -11.93
CA ALA A 123 13.01 1.86 -10.68
C ALA A 123 12.77 0.35 -10.90
N LEU A 124 11.88 -0.03 -11.80
CA LEU A 124 11.62 -1.43 -12.17
C LEU A 124 12.85 -2.10 -12.83
N LYS A 125 13.59 -1.38 -13.68
CA LYS A 125 14.83 -1.91 -14.27
C LYS A 125 15.85 -2.27 -13.19
N GLY A 126 15.96 -1.45 -12.13
CA GLY A 126 16.81 -1.71 -10.97
C GLY A 126 16.43 -2.96 -10.17
N LEU A 127 15.17 -3.41 -10.24
CA LEU A 127 14.69 -4.62 -9.56
C LEU A 127 15.38 -5.91 -10.10
N THR A 128 15.84 -5.89 -11.35
CA THR A 128 16.50 -7.06 -11.98
C THR A 128 18.00 -7.14 -11.70
N SER A 129 18.66 -6.04 -11.35
CA SER A 129 20.12 -5.96 -11.26
C SER A 129 20.69 -6.04 -9.84
N THR A 130 19.85 -5.98 -8.80
CA THR A 130 20.33 -5.70 -7.44
C THR A 130 19.95 -6.81 -6.47
N THR A 131 20.94 -7.58 -5.98
CA THR A 131 20.73 -8.77 -5.14
C THR A 131 20.75 -8.51 -3.63
N GLU A 132 21.15 -7.33 -3.15
CA GLU A 132 21.63 -7.17 -1.76
C GLU A 132 20.83 -6.24 -0.82
N ASN A 133 19.56 -5.92 -1.10
CA ASN A 133 18.75 -5.16 -0.13
C ASN A 133 17.97 -6.11 0.81
N SER A 134 18.40 -6.17 2.08
CA SER A 134 17.80 -7.05 3.09
C SER A 134 16.34 -6.73 3.40
N ASP A 135 15.94 -5.44 3.38
CA ASP A 135 14.57 -5.03 3.66
C ASP A 135 13.61 -5.34 2.50
N TYR A 136 14.09 -5.31 1.25
CA TYR A 136 13.32 -5.82 0.09
C TYR A 136 13.06 -7.32 0.19
N HIS A 137 14.08 -8.12 0.51
CA HIS A 137 13.93 -9.57 0.69
C HIS A 137 12.99 -9.91 1.84
N LYS A 138 13.12 -9.19 2.96
CA LYS A 138 12.21 -9.32 4.09
C LYS A 138 10.77 -8.98 3.70
N MET A 139 10.55 -7.87 3.00
CA MET A 139 9.23 -7.50 2.47
C MET A 139 8.64 -8.61 1.61
N LYS A 140 9.42 -9.15 0.66
CA LYS A 140 8.95 -10.21 -0.24
C LYS A 140 8.61 -11.50 0.51
N GLN A 141 9.40 -11.87 1.52
CA GLN A 141 9.16 -13.04 2.36
C GLN A 141 7.88 -12.88 3.22
N ASP A 142 7.69 -11.70 3.80
CA ASP A 142 6.59 -11.42 4.72
C ASP A 142 5.28 -11.09 3.97
N LEU A 143 5.33 -10.69 2.70
CA LEU A 143 4.19 -10.13 1.98
C LEU A 143 2.94 -11.03 2.03
N ASN A 144 3.08 -12.33 1.77
CA ASN A 144 1.94 -13.25 1.77
C ASN A 144 1.31 -13.42 3.16
N SER A 145 2.13 -13.57 4.20
CA SER A 145 1.63 -13.73 5.57
C SER A 145 0.98 -12.45 6.08
N VAL A 146 1.60 -11.30 5.81
CA VAL A 146 1.05 -9.98 6.15
C VAL A 146 -0.25 -9.71 5.42
N MET A 147 -0.37 -10.07 4.13
CA MET A 147 -1.63 -9.91 3.38
C MET A 147 -2.76 -10.77 3.94
N ILE A 148 -2.48 -11.99 4.40
CA ILE A 148 -3.48 -12.85 5.07
C ILE A 148 -3.90 -12.21 6.40
N GLU A 149 -2.94 -11.78 7.22
CA GLU A 149 -3.20 -11.13 8.49
C GLU A 149 -4.03 -9.85 8.30
N PHE A 150 -3.63 -9.00 7.35
CA PHE A 150 -4.37 -7.81 6.97
C PHE A 150 -5.82 -8.15 6.64
N TRP A 151 -6.07 -9.12 5.76
CA TRP A 151 -7.42 -9.42 5.31
C TRP A 151 -8.36 -9.80 6.46
N LEU A 152 -7.84 -10.59 7.40
CA LEU A 152 -8.53 -10.97 8.64
C LEU A 152 -8.75 -9.77 9.58
N ASN A 153 -7.82 -8.82 9.57
CA ASN A 153 -7.78 -7.69 10.49
C ASN A 153 -8.26 -6.35 9.89
N LEU A 154 -8.72 -6.35 8.64
CA LEU A 154 -9.33 -5.19 8.02
C LEU A 154 -10.63 -4.81 8.74
N ASN A 155 -10.80 -3.52 9.02
CA ASN A 155 -12.06 -2.99 9.47
C ASN A 155 -13.13 -3.22 8.42
N PHE A 156 -14.38 -3.34 8.88
CA PHE A 156 -15.50 -3.73 8.04
C PHE A 156 -15.76 -2.78 6.86
N SER A 157 -15.30 -1.52 6.94
CA SER A 157 -15.51 -0.51 5.91
C SER A 157 -14.49 -0.64 4.79
N LEU A 158 -13.21 -0.71 5.16
CA LEU A 158 -12.12 -0.89 4.22
C LEU A 158 -12.18 -2.26 3.55
N ARG A 159 -12.53 -3.31 4.30
CA ARG A 159 -12.76 -4.66 3.73
C ARG A 159 -13.82 -4.64 2.64
N GLU A 160 -14.98 -4.06 2.91
CA GLU A 160 -16.07 -4.00 1.93
C GLU A 160 -15.68 -3.22 0.67
N PHE A 161 -14.96 -2.11 0.83
CA PHE A 161 -14.44 -1.34 -0.29
C PHE A 161 -13.47 -2.14 -1.15
N ILE A 162 -12.46 -2.77 -0.54
CA ILE A 162 -11.47 -3.55 -1.28
C ILE A 162 -12.15 -4.74 -1.98
N THR A 163 -13.10 -5.43 -1.34
CA THR A 163 -13.87 -6.50 -1.98
C THR A 163 -14.72 -6.03 -3.16
N TYR A 164 -15.19 -4.77 -3.17
CA TYR A 164 -15.88 -4.22 -4.34
C TYR A 164 -14.93 -3.85 -5.48
N LEU A 165 -13.68 -3.51 -5.18
CA LEU A 165 -12.69 -3.15 -6.20
C LEU A 165 -11.93 -4.35 -6.77
N ILE A 166 -11.62 -5.34 -5.92
CA ILE A 166 -10.79 -6.49 -6.25
C ILE A 166 -11.69 -7.72 -6.32
N LYS A 167 -11.75 -8.36 -7.49
CA LYS A 167 -12.51 -9.60 -7.67
C LYS A 167 -11.80 -10.75 -6.96
N ASP A 168 -12.55 -11.74 -6.48
CA ASP A 168 -12.03 -12.87 -5.65
C ASP A 168 -10.83 -13.62 -6.26
N ASN A 169 -10.63 -13.57 -7.58
CA ASN A 169 -9.55 -14.26 -8.29
C ASN A 169 -8.26 -13.44 -8.46
N GLU A 170 -8.20 -12.21 -7.93
CA GLU A 170 -7.10 -11.28 -8.19
C GLU A 170 -6.13 -11.10 -7.01
N HIS A 171 -6.21 -11.95 -5.97
CA HIS A 171 -5.29 -11.87 -4.81
C HIS A 171 -3.81 -12.04 -5.20
N GLU A 172 -3.50 -12.94 -6.13
CA GLU A 172 -2.11 -13.11 -6.60
C GLU A 172 -1.61 -11.88 -7.37
N LEU A 173 -2.46 -11.32 -8.23
CA LEU A 173 -2.18 -10.07 -8.94
C LEU A 173 -1.97 -8.92 -7.96
N LEU A 174 -2.79 -8.82 -6.91
CA LEU A 174 -2.66 -7.82 -5.85
C LEU A 174 -1.30 -7.88 -5.18
N THR A 175 -0.91 -9.07 -4.72
CA THR A 175 0.40 -9.33 -4.11
C THR A 175 1.53 -8.96 -5.08
N GLN A 176 1.41 -9.32 -6.36
CA GLN A 176 2.40 -8.98 -7.38
C GLN A 176 2.54 -7.46 -7.55
N LYS A 177 1.43 -6.71 -7.64
CA LYS A 177 1.45 -5.24 -7.77
C LYS A 177 2.08 -4.56 -6.56
N ILE A 178 1.71 -4.99 -5.35
CA ILE A 178 2.31 -4.45 -4.12
C ILE A 178 3.81 -4.76 -4.07
N SER A 179 4.21 -5.99 -4.37
CA SER A 179 5.62 -6.40 -4.40
C SER A 179 6.44 -5.57 -5.39
N LYS A 180 5.90 -5.25 -6.57
CA LYS A 180 6.60 -4.42 -7.56
C LYS A 180 6.73 -2.98 -7.07
N VAL A 181 5.62 -2.36 -6.66
CA VAL A 181 5.60 -0.95 -6.25
C VAL A 181 6.44 -0.71 -5.00
N LEU A 182 6.18 -1.45 -3.93
CA LEU A 182 6.92 -1.30 -2.67
C LEU A 182 8.35 -1.81 -2.80
N GLY A 183 8.58 -2.84 -3.62
CA GLY A 183 9.92 -3.35 -3.89
C GLY A 183 10.80 -2.33 -4.61
N SER A 184 10.26 -1.69 -5.66
CA SER A 184 10.94 -0.59 -6.34
C SER A 184 11.24 0.59 -5.41
N LEU A 185 10.34 0.93 -4.48
CA LEU A 185 10.59 1.97 -3.48
C LEU A 185 11.74 1.60 -2.55
N LEU A 186 11.72 0.39 -1.97
CA LEU A 186 12.72 -0.06 -1.00
C LEU A 186 14.10 -0.24 -1.62
N LEU A 187 14.18 -0.68 -2.88
CA LEU A 187 15.45 -0.77 -3.59
C LEU A 187 16.03 0.61 -3.92
N GLN A 188 15.19 1.54 -4.38
CA GLN A 188 15.64 2.89 -4.74
C GLN A 188 16.00 3.72 -3.50
N TYR A 189 15.30 3.51 -2.38
CA TYR A 189 15.43 4.29 -1.15
C TYR A 189 15.58 3.37 0.08
N PRO A 190 16.73 2.70 0.23
CA PRO A 190 16.97 1.76 1.34
C PRO A 190 16.87 2.41 2.72
N ASP A 191 17.12 3.71 2.82
CA ASP A 191 17.01 4.48 4.06
C ASP A 191 15.58 4.58 4.61
N ILE A 192 14.54 4.29 3.80
CA ILE A 192 13.18 4.21 4.32
C ILE A 192 13.04 2.98 5.22
N GLY A 193 13.56 1.85 4.75
CA GLY A 193 13.40 0.54 5.37
C GLY A 193 11.96 -0.01 5.32
N TYR A 194 11.83 -1.30 5.64
CA TYR A 194 10.57 -2.03 5.55
C TYR A 194 9.82 -2.15 6.89
N THR A 195 8.50 -1.91 6.85
CA THR A 195 7.48 -2.26 7.85
C THR A 195 6.22 -2.82 7.17
N SER A 196 5.47 -3.68 7.85
CA SER A 196 4.21 -4.25 7.33
C SER A 196 3.19 -3.17 6.98
N ASP A 197 3.07 -2.09 7.75
CA ASP A 197 2.12 -0.98 7.49
C ASP A 197 2.26 -0.35 6.09
N GLN A 198 3.46 -0.40 5.49
CA GLN A 198 3.68 0.09 4.13
C GLN A 198 2.91 -0.72 3.08
N ILE A 199 2.70 -2.02 3.32
CA ILE A 199 1.88 -2.86 2.43
C ILE A 199 0.43 -2.37 2.45
N LEU A 200 -0.09 -1.95 3.62
CA LEU A 200 -1.43 -1.40 3.76
C LEU A 200 -1.58 -0.04 3.08
N ILE A 201 -0.60 0.86 3.23
CA ILE A 201 -0.57 2.15 2.52
C ILE A 201 -0.52 1.92 1.01
N THR A 202 0.35 1.01 0.54
CA THR A 202 0.49 0.68 -0.88
C THR A 202 -0.81 0.12 -1.44
N LEU A 203 -1.46 -0.81 -0.73
CA LEU A 203 -2.77 -1.36 -1.08
C LEU A 203 -3.83 -0.27 -1.19
N PHE A 204 -3.88 0.63 -0.20
CA PHE A 204 -4.84 1.73 -0.18
C PHE A 204 -4.63 2.69 -1.36
N LEU A 205 -3.39 3.07 -1.66
CA LEU A 205 -3.08 3.94 -2.80
C LEU A 205 -3.38 3.28 -4.15
N LEU A 206 -3.10 1.98 -4.30
CA LEU A 206 -3.46 1.20 -5.50
C LEU A 206 -4.96 1.12 -5.74
N CYS A 207 -5.79 1.33 -4.71
CA CYS A 207 -7.24 1.44 -4.91
C CYS A 207 -7.63 2.69 -5.71
N PHE A 208 -6.77 3.72 -5.76
CA PHE A 208 -7.06 5.02 -6.39
C PHE A 208 -6.05 5.41 -7.50
N SER A 209 -5.03 4.58 -7.72
CA SER A 209 -3.85 4.93 -8.52
C SER A 209 -3.33 3.73 -9.32
N SER A 210 -2.64 4.00 -10.42
CA SER A 210 -1.81 3.00 -11.11
C SER A 210 -0.59 2.62 -10.28
N GLU A 211 0.13 1.56 -10.67
CA GLU A 211 1.38 1.16 -10.01
C GLU A 211 2.41 2.30 -10.01
N ALA A 212 2.61 2.94 -11.17
CA ALA A 212 3.55 4.04 -11.32
C ALA A 212 3.19 5.27 -10.48
N SER A 213 1.90 5.64 -10.47
CA SER A 213 1.43 6.76 -9.66
C SER A 213 1.49 6.43 -8.17
N THR A 214 1.21 5.18 -7.77
CA THR A 214 1.40 4.73 -6.38
C THR A 214 2.85 4.82 -5.96
N TYR A 215 3.79 4.33 -6.79
CA TYR A 215 5.22 4.46 -6.53
C TYR A 215 5.63 5.92 -6.33
N ALA A 216 5.22 6.82 -7.23
CA ALA A 216 5.52 8.24 -7.13
C ALA A 216 4.91 8.88 -5.87
N LEU A 217 3.67 8.54 -5.51
CA LEU A 217 3.00 9.03 -4.30
C LEU A 217 3.66 8.51 -3.01
N LEU A 218 4.12 7.26 -2.98
CA LEU A 218 4.91 6.73 -1.87
C LEU A 218 6.25 7.47 -1.75
N THR A 219 6.91 7.75 -2.88
CA THR A 219 8.13 8.57 -2.88
C THR A 219 7.86 9.96 -2.30
N VAL A 220 6.78 10.63 -2.69
CA VAL A 220 6.37 11.94 -2.12
C VAL A 220 6.07 11.82 -0.62
N LEU A 221 5.35 10.77 -0.20
CA LEU A 221 5.01 10.55 1.20
C LEU A 221 6.28 10.48 2.05
N TYR A 222 7.26 9.67 1.65
CA TYR A 222 8.50 9.59 2.41
C TYR A 222 9.35 10.84 2.23
N SER A 223 9.60 11.32 1.01
CA SER A 223 10.54 12.42 0.79
C SER A 223 10.08 13.79 1.32
N ASN A 224 8.77 14.07 1.29
CA ASN A 224 8.25 15.42 1.53
C ASN A 224 7.32 15.51 2.74
N ILE A 225 6.64 14.42 3.12
CA ILE A 225 5.55 14.46 4.10
C ILE A 225 6.01 13.84 5.43
N ILE A 226 6.45 12.59 5.42
CA ILE A 226 6.80 11.82 6.61
C ILE A 226 8.15 12.31 7.15
N PRO A 227 8.24 12.69 8.43
CA PRO A 227 9.51 13.04 9.05
C PRO A 227 10.52 11.88 9.00
N PHE A 228 11.75 12.14 8.55
CA PHE A 228 12.81 11.12 8.37
C PHE A 228 13.07 10.27 9.62
N ASN A 229 13.01 10.87 10.81
CA ASN A 229 13.17 10.20 12.11
C ASN A 229 12.05 9.16 12.42
N THR A 230 10.94 9.19 11.69
CA THR A 230 9.84 8.22 11.81
C THR A 230 9.92 7.09 10.78
N TYR A 231 10.94 7.09 9.91
CA TYR A 231 11.13 6.03 8.92
C TYR A 231 11.39 4.67 9.60
N PRO A 232 10.86 3.56 9.06
CA PRO A 232 11.08 2.22 9.61
C PRO A 232 12.55 1.87 9.88
N SER A 233 13.47 2.25 9.01
CA SER A 233 14.90 2.00 9.21
C SER A 233 15.47 2.74 10.42
N GLN A 234 15.01 3.97 10.67
CA GLN A 234 15.44 4.82 11.79
C GLN A 234 14.81 4.33 13.09
N LEU A 235 13.54 3.94 13.06
CA LEU A 235 12.84 3.33 14.21
C LEU A 235 13.52 2.03 14.69
N LYS A 236 14.10 1.24 13.77
CA LYS A 236 14.90 0.05 14.12
C LYS A 236 16.20 0.42 14.86
N LYS A 237 16.82 1.56 14.52
CA LYS A 237 18.09 2.02 15.11
C LYS A 237 17.87 2.72 16.45
N THR A 238 16.89 3.61 16.51
CA THR A 238 16.59 4.47 17.66
C THR A 238 15.08 4.54 17.84
N PRO A 239 14.53 4.04 18.96
CA PRO A 239 13.11 4.18 19.25
C PRO A 239 12.71 5.66 19.24
N TYR A 240 11.76 6.02 18.38
CA TYR A 240 11.23 7.38 18.31
C TYR A 240 10.14 7.58 19.38
N ASP A 241 10.31 8.57 20.26
CA ASP A 241 9.27 8.99 21.19
C ASP A 241 8.34 9.97 20.49
N TYR A 242 7.12 9.54 20.18
CA TYR A 242 6.07 10.35 19.55
C TYR A 242 5.49 11.43 20.48
N LEU A 243 6.28 11.91 21.45
CA LEU A 243 5.90 12.94 22.40
C LEU A 243 5.62 14.27 21.67
N ASN A 244 6.43 14.62 20.66
CA ASN A 244 6.23 15.84 19.88
C ASN A 244 4.87 15.84 19.16
N GLU A 245 4.53 14.74 18.48
CA GLU A 245 3.23 14.58 17.84
C GLU A 245 2.09 14.55 18.85
N THR A 246 2.32 13.95 20.02
CA THR A 246 1.36 13.96 21.12
C THR A 246 1.08 15.40 21.60
N GLU A 247 2.11 16.23 21.77
CA GLU A 247 1.95 17.64 22.14
C GLU A 247 1.28 18.44 21.03
N LYS A 248 1.61 18.21 19.75
CA LYS A 248 0.94 18.86 18.61
C LYS A 248 -0.56 18.54 18.57
N VAL A 249 -0.92 17.27 18.78
CA VAL A 249 -2.34 16.86 18.87
C VAL A 249 -3.00 17.51 20.07
N ALA A 250 -2.36 17.52 21.23
CA ALA A 250 -2.86 18.19 22.44
C ALA A 250 -3.05 19.70 22.24
N GLN A 251 -2.12 20.36 21.56
CA GLN A 251 -2.20 21.78 21.19
C GLN A 251 -3.43 22.05 20.32
N VAL A 252 -3.73 21.18 19.33
CA VAL A 252 -4.94 21.34 18.51
C VAL A 252 -6.21 21.16 19.34
N LEU A 253 -6.22 20.16 20.22
CA LEU A 253 -7.34 19.91 21.14
C LEU A 253 -7.62 21.11 22.06
N GLU A 254 -6.58 21.74 22.58
CA GLU A 254 -6.67 22.93 23.43
C GLU A 254 -7.09 24.17 22.63
N GLN A 255 -6.40 24.48 21.53
CA GLN A 255 -6.53 25.76 20.83
C GLN A 255 -7.75 25.81 19.90
N ALA A 256 -7.98 24.78 19.07
CA ALA A 256 -9.07 24.79 18.09
C ALA A 256 -10.41 24.46 18.76
N PHE A 257 -10.41 23.45 19.63
CA PHE A 257 -11.64 22.93 20.24
C PHE A 257 -11.90 23.46 21.64
N LYS A 258 -11.03 24.33 22.17
CA LYS A 258 -11.17 25.00 23.47
C LYS A 258 -11.35 24.02 24.64
N LEU A 259 -10.74 22.83 24.55
CA LEU A 259 -10.71 21.90 25.69
C LEU A 259 -9.88 22.52 26.82
N LYS A 260 -10.37 22.42 28.05
CA LYS A 260 -9.63 22.89 29.22
C LYS A 260 -8.36 22.06 29.40
N GLN A 261 -7.33 22.62 30.02
CA GLN A 261 -6.09 21.87 30.28
C GLN A 261 -6.31 20.59 31.09
N SER A 262 -7.27 20.60 32.03
CA SER A 262 -7.69 19.40 32.76
C SER A 262 -8.30 18.32 31.87
N GLU A 263 -8.99 18.71 30.80
CA GLU A 263 -9.60 17.80 29.81
C GLU A 263 -8.56 17.24 28.85
N VAL A 264 -7.64 18.09 28.37
CA VAL A 264 -6.49 17.67 27.56
C VAL A 264 -5.66 16.63 28.31
N THR A 265 -5.47 16.81 29.63
CA THR A 265 -4.76 15.87 30.51
C THR A 265 -5.42 14.48 30.54
N LEU A 266 -6.72 14.37 30.33
CA LEU A 266 -7.43 13.08 30.25
C LEU A 266 -7.19 12.36 28.91
N VAL A 267 -7.03 13.11 27.82
CA VAL A 267 -6.85 12.55 26.46
C VAL A 267 -5.40 12.22 26.17
N LYS A 268 -4.47 13.00 26.73
CA LYS A 268 -3.03 12.89 26.49
C LYS A 268 -2.45 11.48 26.73
N PRO A 269 -2.84 10.73 27.79
CA PRO A 269 -2.40 9.34 27.96
C PRO A 269 -2.85 8.42 26.83
N PHE A 270 -4.09 8.56 26.33
CA PHE A 270 -4.56 7.77 25.20
C PHE A 270 -3.77 8.09 23.94
N VAL A 271 -3.62 9.39 23.62
CA VAL A 271 -2.84 9.85 22.45
C VAL A 271 -1.42 9.32 22.52
N ARG A 272 -0.72 9.54 23.63
CA ARG A 272 0.67 9.08 23.81
C ARG A 272 0.84 7.58 23.57
N ASN A 273 -0.11 6.76 24.04
CA ASN A 273 -0.02 5.30 23.92
C ASN A 273 -0.43 4.77 22.54
N ARG A 274 -1.29 5.49 21.80
CA ARG A 274 -1.86 4.98 20.54
C ARG A 274 -1.42 5.73 19.30
N ILE A 275 -0.86 6.93 19.41
CA ILE A 275 -0.57 7.80 18.26
C ILE A 275 0.34 7.14 17.21
N ALA A 276 1.33 6.34 17.63
CA ALA A 276 2.20 5.59 16.73
C ALA A 276 1.40 4.67 15.77
N ARG A 277 0.35 4.00 16.27
CA ARG A 277 -0.51 3.11 15.48
C ARG A 277 -1.35 3.87 14.45
N TYR A 278 -1.64 5.14 14.69
CA TYR A 278 -2.32 5.98 13.72
C TYR A 278 -1.32 6.60 12.73
N LEU A 279 -0.14 7.00 13.18
CA LEU A 279 0.84 7.67 12.31
C LEU A 279 1.42 6.74 11.26
N GLN A 280 1.80 5.52 11.65
CA GLN A 280 2.49 4.59 10.75
C GLN A 280 1.67 4.23 9.49
N PRO A 281 0.39 3.84 9.58
CA PRO A 281 -0.46 3.57 8.41
C PRO A 281 -1.35 4.76 8.02
N PHE A 282 -1.09 5.98 8.50
CA PHE A 282 -1.98 7.15 8.32
C PHE A 282 -3.45 6.88 8.69
N GLY A 283 -3.68 6.08 9.73
CA GLY A 283 -5.02 5.80 10.26
C GLY A 283 -5.85 4.92 9.33
N ILE A 284 -5.26 4.45 8.23
CA ILE A 284 -5.84 3.41 7.39
C ILE A 284 -6.09 2.21 8.29
N ASN A 285 -7.26 1.61 8.13
CA ASN A 285 -7.77 0.52 8.96
C ASN A 285 -8.28 0.90 10.37
N PHE A 286 -8.06 2.13 10.86
CA PHE A 286 -8.57 2.58 12.17
C PHE A 286 -9.86 3.41 12.10
N PHE A 287 -10.17 3.95 10.93
CA PHE A 287 -11.39 4.72 10.68
C PHE A 287 -12.26 4.08 9.60
N LEU A 288 -13.51 4.55 9.47
CA LEU A 288 -14.33 4.25 8.30
C LEU A 288 -13.60 4.68 7.01
N LEU A 289 -13.91 4.02 5.88
CA LEU A 289 -13.22 4.30 4.62
C LEU A 289 -13.31 5.78 4.26
N GLN A 290 -14.51 6.36 4.39
CA GLN A 290 -14.74 7.76 4.08
C GLN A 290 -13.79 8.70 4.86
N THR A 291 -13.58 8.40 6.14
CA THR A 291 -12.70 9.17 7.03
C THR A 291 -11.23 8.93 6.69
N SER A 292 -10.80 7.68 6.46
CA SER A 292 -9.42 7.36 6.05
C SER A 292 -9.08 8.01 4.70
N PHE A 293 -10.01 7.99 3.74
CA PHE A 293 -9.85 8.68 2.46
C PHE A 293 -9.71 10.19 2.67
N PHE A 294 -10.57 10.81 3.49
CA PHE A 294 -10.45 12.23 3.81
C PHE A 294 -9.07 12.58 4.41
N PHE A 295 -8.59 11.78 5.37
CA PHE A 295 -7.28 11.98 6.01
C PHE A 295 -6.16 11.96 4.96
N LEU A 296 -6.11 10.90 4.14
CA LEU A 296 -5.06 10.77 3.12
C LEU A 296 -5.17 11.85 2.05
N ASN A 297 -6.38 12.27 1.70
CA ASN A 297 -6.60 13.37 0.76
C ASN A 297 -6.03 14.70 1.29
N GLN A 298 -6.23 15.02 2.59
CA GLN A 298 -5.63 16.23 3.20
C GLN A 298 -4.10 16.16 3.28
N VAL A 299 -3.55 14.95 3.42
CA VAL A 299 -2.10 14.71 3.42
C VAL A 299 -1.50 14.96 2.04
N LEU A 300 -2.10 14.39 0.99
CA LEU A 300 -1.53 14.39 -0.36
C LEU A 300 -1.83 15.68 -1.16
N LEU A 301 -2.91 16.40 -0.85
CA LEU A 301 -3.23 17.67 -1.53
C LEU A 301 -2.33 18.84 -1.09
N ASN A 302 -1.63 18.73 0.04
CA ASN A 302 -0.72 19.77 0.51
C ASN A 302 0.58 19.16 1.06
N PRO A 303 1.47 18.61 0.21
CA PRO A 303 2.62 17.83 0.68
C PRO A 303 3.53 18.57 1.67
N THR A 304 3.67 19.89 1.55
CA THR A 304 4.52 20.71 2.44
C THR A 304 4.04 20.76 3.89
N VAL A 305 2.74 20.61 4.12
CA VAL A 305 2.10 20.61 5.45
C VAL A 305 1.28 19.33 5.67
N GLY A 306 1.52 18.29 4.86
CA GLY A 306 0.68 17.11 4.81
C GLY A 306 0.66 16.35 6.14
N TYR A 307 1.82 16.22 6.78
CA TYR A 307 1.94 15.57 8.09
C TYR A 307 1.26 16.37 9.20
N ASP A 308 1.38 17.69 9.16
CA ASP A 308 0.71 18.59 10.10
C ASP A 308 -0.82 18.55 9.91
N ASN A 309 -1.29 18.48 8.66
CA ASN A 309 -2.71 18.26 8.34
C ASN A 309 -3.21 16.91 8.87
N TYR A 310 -2.39 15.87 8.81
CA TYR A 310 -2.73 14.57 9.38
C TYR A 310 -2.93 14.63 10.90
N LEU A 311 -2.00 15.29 11.62
CA LEU A 311 -2.11 15.47 13.07
C LEU A 311 -3.36 16.28 13.46
N LYS A 312 -3.72 17.29 12.67
CA LYS A 312 -4.97 18.05 12.83
C LYS A 312 -6.22 17.19 12.60
N CYS A 313 -6.19 16.30 11.61
CA CYS A 313 -7.26 15.33 11.37
C CYS A 313 -7.41 14.34 12.55
N LEU A 314 -6.29 13.87 13.12
CA LEU A 314 -6.30 13.04 14.32
C LEU A 314 -6.85 13.77 15.55
N ALA A 315 -6.43 15.01 15.78
CA ALA A 315 -7.00 15.81 16.87
C ALA A 315 -8.51 16.01 16.70
N SER A 316 -8.96 16.25 15.46
CA SER A 316 -10.39 16.37 15.12
C SER A 316 -11.18 15.08 15.41
N SER A 317 -10.57 13.91 15.22
CA SER A 317 -11.20 12.63 15.52
C SER A 317 -11.21 12.29 17.00
N PHE A 318 -10.14 12.59 17.73
CA PHE A 318 -10.12 12.42 19.19
C PHE A 318 -11.09 13.38 19.88
N TYR A 319 -11.25 14.60 19.37
CA TYR A 319 -12.28 15.53 19.85
C TYR A 319 -13.69 14.99 19.61
N ALA A 320 -13.95 14.41 18.43
CA ALA A 320 -15.25 13.83 18.10
C ALA A 320 -15.63 12.64 19.01
N THR A 321 -14.66 12.01 19.67
CA THR A 321 -14.87 10.92 20.64
C THR A 321 -14.39 11.26 22.04
N PHE A 322 -14.35 12.55 22.38
CA PHE A 322 -13.78 13.00 23.64
C PHE A 322 -14.53 12.44 24.85
N ASP A 323 -15.87 12.40 24.79
CA ASP A 323 -16.71 11.88 25.87
C ASP A 323 -16.46 10.39 26.12
N GLU A 324 -16.24 9.61 25.05
CA GLU A 324 -15.87 8.20 25.16
C GLU A 324 -14.47 8.02 25.73
N ILE A 325 -13.48 8.82 25.29
CA ILE A 325 -12.12 8.80 25.85
C ILE A 325 -12.16 9.07 27.36
N LYS A 326 -12.97 10.04 27.77
CA LYS A 326 -13.18 10.40 29.18
C LYS A 326 -13.87 9.27 29.97
N GLN A 327 -14.88 8.63 29.37
CA GLN A 327 -15.64 7.57 30.03
C GLN A 327 -14.83 6.29 30.22
N PHE A 328 -14.08 5.88 29.21
CA PHE A 328 -13.36 4.61 29.15
C PHE A 328 -11.91 4.73 29.63
N ASN A 329 -11.61 5.66 30.55
CA ASN A 329 -10.26 5.97 31.02
C ASN A 329 -9.34 4.73 31.11
N GLN A 330 -8.26 4.72 30.32
CA GLN A 330 -7.27 3.62 30.17
C GLN A 330 -7.72 2.33 29.45
N GLN A 331 -8.99 2.19 29.09
CA GLN A 331 -9.52 1.11 28.24
C GLN A 331 -9.37 1.47 26.76
N PHE A 332 -8.12 1.47 26.30
CA PHE A 332 -7.77 2.04 25.00
C PHE A 332 -8.36 1.27 23.81
N GLU A 333 -8.51 -0.05 23.91
CA GLU A 333 -9.14 -0.90 22.88
C GLU A 333 -10.61 -0.51 22.68
N GLU A 334 -11.35 -0.27 23.77
CA GLU A 334 -12.73 0.18 23.74
C GLU A 334 -12.85 1.56 23.08
N ILE A 335 -11.94 2.48 23.40
CA ILE A 335 -11.87 3.82 22.80
C ILE A 335 -11.63 3.72 21.29
N GLU A 336 -10.64 2.95 20.83
CA GLU A 336 -10.41 2.72 19.40
C GLU A 336 -11.66 2.11 18.73
N GLY A 337 -12.34 1.21 19.44
CA GLY A 337 -13.62 0.64 19.04
C GLY A 337 -14.70 1.69 18.83
N GLN A 338 -14.73 2.74 19.64
CA GLN A 338 -15.65 3.87 19.47
C GLN A 338 -15.19 4.81 18.35
N ILE A 339 -13.90 5.08 18.22
CA ILE A 339 -13.34 5.92 17.14
C ILE A 339 -13.71 5.35 15.76
N MET A 340 -13.39 4.07 15.52
CA MET A 340 -13.71 3.39 14.25
C MET A 340 -15.20 3.45 13.91
N LYS A 341 -16.06 3.43 14.93
CA LYS A 341 -17.51 3.38 14.80
C LYS A 341 -18.11 4.78 14.62
N GLY A 342 -17.73 5.72 15.47
CA GLY A 342 -18.39 7.00 15.67
C GLY A 342 -17.86 8.13 14.79
N VAL A 343 -16.62 8.01 14.31
CA VAL A 343 -15.97 9.10 13.56
C VAL A 343 -16.30 9.00 12.06
N SER A 344 -17.29 9.78 11.64
CA SER A 344 -17.63 9.98 10.23
C SER A 344 -16.88 11.17 9.63
N SER A 345 -16.60 11.11 8.33
CA SER A 345 -15.88 12.18 7.62
C SER A 345 -16.56 13.55 7.74
N GLY A 346 -17.90 13.64 7.68
CA GLY A 346 -18.59 14.93 7.76
C GLY A 346 -18.39 15.64 9.11
N ILE A 347 -18.24 14.88 10.20
CA ILE A 347 -17.87 15.44 11.50
C ILE A 347 -16.41 15.92 11.48
N ILE A 348 -15.51 15.12 10.90
CA ILE A 348 -14.09 15.49 10.78
C ILE A 348 -13.90 16.69 9.88
N GLU A 349 -14.52 16.75 8.71
CA GLU A 349 -14.43 17.89 7.79
C GLU A 349 -14.80 19.19 8.49
N LYS A 350 -15.93 19.18 9.22
CA LYS A 350 -16.38 20.32 10.02
C LYS A 350 -15.37 20.71 11.10
N ASN A 351 -14.86 19.73 11.84
CA ASN A 351 -13.89 19.96 12.93
C ASN A 351 -12.52 20.42 12.40
N TYR A 352 -12.05 19.81 11.32
CA TYR A 352 -10.77 20.09 10.67
C TYR A 352 -10.69 21.53 10.18
N VAL A 353 -11.80 22.10 9.66
CA VAL A 353 -11.86 23.53 9.29
C VAL A 353 -11.48 24.44 10.46
N GLN A 354 -11.87 24.09 11.70
CA GLN A 354 -11.53 24.87 12.89
C GLN A 354 -10.03 24.80 13.24
N THR A 355 -9.35 23.73 12.82
CA THR A 355 -7.91 23.52 13.08
C THR A 355 -7.01 24.26 12.09
N LYS A 356 -7.55 24.81 10.99
CA LYS A 356 -6.75 25.44 9.91
C LYS A 356 -5.94 26.64 10.39
N LEU A 357 -6.42 27.37 11.40
CA LEU A 357 -5.72 28.52 11.99
C LEU A 357 -4.51 28.14 12.85
N ILE A 358 -4.39 26.86 13.24
CA ILE A 358 -3.27 26.40 14.05
C ILE A 358 -2.08 26.15 13.14
N ILE A 359 -1.00 26.88 13.36
CA ILE A 359 0.26 26.70 12.63
C ILE A 359 1.21 26.00 13.59
N PHE A 360 1.70 24.81 13.21
CA PHE A 360 2.79 24.19 13.95
C PHE A 360 4.09 24.87 13.54
N ILE A 361 4.95 25.18 14.51
CA ILE A 361 6.28 25.70 14.22
C ILE A 361 7.04 24.62 13.46
N SER A 362 7.33 24.89 12.20
CA SER A 362 8.09 24.01 11.32
C SER A 362 9.42 23.72 11.98
N HIS A 363 9.67 22.45 12.30
CA HIS A 363 10.99 22.04 12.77
C HIS A 363 11.98 22.31 11.63
N PRO A 364 13.18 22.87 11.91
CA PRO A 364 14.21 23.00 10.90
C PRO A 364 14.43 21.60 10.33
N GLN A 365 14.20 21.43 9.03
CA GLN A 365 14.40 20.16 8.34
C GLN A 365 15.88 19.80 8.47
N GLY A 366 16.20 19.03 9.50
CA GLY A 366 17.54 18.58 9.83
C GLY A 366 18.01 17.61 8.75
N MET A 367 19.14 17.96 8.13
CA MET A 367 19.86 17.26 7.08
C MET A 367 19.31 17.39 5.65
N THR A 368 20.25 17.77 4.79
CA THR A 368 20.15 18.04 3.37
C THR A 368 19.33 17.00 2.61
N GLN A 369 18.25 17.48 1.98
CA GLN A 369 17.51 16.82 0.88
C GLN A 369 18.38 16.43 -0.34
N SER A 370 19.72 16.48 -0.24
CA SER A 370 20.65 16.38 -1.36
C SER A 370 20.74 14.99 -2.00
N VAL A 371 20.28 13.91 -1.33
CA VAL A 371 20.37 12.56 -1.89
C VAL A 371 19.07 12.14 -2.62
N ILE A 372 17.90 12.63 -2.20
CA ILE A 372 16.62 12.29 -2.86
C ILE A 372 16.22 13.32 -3.92
N VAL A 373 16.77 14.53 -3.88
CA VAL A 373 16.48 15.61 -4.84
C VAL A 373 17.77 16.14 -5.49
N SER A 374 18.46 15.29 -6.25
CA SER A 374 19.27 15.77 -7.38
C SER A 374 18.47 15.60 -8.66
N ARG A 375 17.29 16.24 -8.71
CA ARG A 375 16.55 16.43 -9.96
C ARG A 375 17.25 17.52 -10.76
N PRO A 376 17.66 17.29 -12.02
CA PRO A 376 18.14 18.36 -12.88
C PRO A 376 16.95 19.26 -13.24
N LEU A 377 16.73 20.32 -12.47
CA LEU A 377 15.95 21.46 -12.92
C LEU A 377 16.74 22.11 -14.07
N GLU A 378 16.20 22.05 -15.28
CA GLU A 378 16.72 22.77 -16.43
C GLU A 378 16.88 24.25 -16.07
N LYS A 379 18.12 24.73 -16.18
CA LYS A 379 18.51 26.11 -15.89
C LYS A 379 17.83 27.05 -16.88
N ASN A 380 16.73 27.67 -16.48
CA ASN A 380 16.38 28.98 -17.01
C ASN A 380 17.29 30.01 -16.35
N LYS A 381 18.18 30.59 -17.17
CA LYS A 381 19.04 31.71 -16.83
C LYS A 381 18.19 32.96 -16.61
N GLU A 382 18.76 33.86 -15.81
CA GLU A 382 18.32 35.22 -15.50
C GLU A 382 17.40 35.34 -14.28
N THR A 383 18.01 35.60 -13.12
CA THR A 383 17.65 36.73 -12.25
C THR A 383 18.69 36.88 -11.13
N HIS A 384 18.81 38.11 -10.62
CA HIS A 384 19.99 38.71 -9.99
C HIS A 384 20.42 38.15 -8.63
N GLN A 385 21.74 38.22 -8.43
CA GLN A 385 22.44 38.03 -7.17
C GLN A 385 22.05 39.11 -6.16
N ILE A 386 21.60 38.70 -4.97
CA ILE A 386 21.69 39.50 -3.75
C ILE A 386 22.58 38.72 -2.77
N LYS A 387 23.79 39.23 -2.55
CA LYS A 387 24.70 38.82 -1.48
C LYS A 387 24.15 39.36 -0.16
N VAL A 388 23.86 38.49 0.80
CA VAL A 388 23.75 38.88 2.22
C VAL A 388 24.77 38.05 2.99
N GLU A 389 25.64 38.77 3.69
CA GLU A 389 26.76 38.26 4.47
C GLU A 389 26.30 37.45 5.68
N PHE A 390 26.97 36.30 5.88
CA PHE A 390 26.84 35.45 7.05
C PHE A 390 28.07 35.70 7.94
N ILE A 391 27.96 36.58 8.94
CA ILE A 391 28.93 36.71 10.03
C ILE A 391 28.18 36.93 11.35
N LYS A 392 27.98 35.84 12.09
CA LYS A 392 28.05 35.73 13.56
C LYS A 392 27.34 34.44 13.95
N ASP A 393 28.12 33.44 14.40
CA ASP A 393 27.70 32.46 15.42
C ASP A 393 28.89 31.55 15.75
N GLN A 394 29.84 32.10 16.52
CA GLN A 394 30.97 31.34 17.07
C GLN A 394 31.12 31.49 18.60
N ASN A 395 30.11 32.04 19.29
CA ASN A 395 30.18 32.30 20.74
C ASN A 395 29.21 31.47 21.61
N GLU A 396 28.40 30.57 21.05
CA GLU A 396 27.45 29.76 21.84
C GLU A 396 27.99 28.40 22.30
N SER A 397 29.23 28.03 21.95
CA SER A 397 29.84 26.75 22.35
C SER A 397 30.59 26.76 23.69
N GLN A 398 30.55 27.85 24.46
CA GLN A 398 31.26 27.96 25.74
C GLN A 398 30.38 28.06 27.00
N GLN A 399 29.05 28.06 26.87
CA GLN A 399 28.15 28.18 28.04
C GLN A 399 27.39 26.89 28.42
N ARG A 400 27.75 25.74 27.84
CA ARG A 400 27.12 24.43 28.15
C ARG A 400 27.92 23.51 29.08
N ASN A 401 29.08 23.94 29.59
CA ASN A 401 29.93 23.10 30.44
C ASN A 401 29.84 23.36 31.96
N GLU A 402 28.95 24.23 32.42
CA GLU A 402 28.81 24.52 33.87
C GLU A 402 27.53 23.97 34.52
N GLN A 403 26.67 23.26 33.78
CA GLN A 403 25.44 22.66 34.36
C GLN A 403 25.50 21.15 34.60
N ASP A 404 26.57 20.46 34.16
CA ASP A 404 26.70 19.00 34.34
C ASP A 404 27.52 18.59 35.59
N GLU A 405 28.08 19.53 36.35
CA GLU A 405 28.82 19.22 37.59
C GLU A 405 27.97 19.18 38.87
N GLU A 406 26.73 19.68 38.85
CA GLU A 406 25.88 19.73 40.06
C GLU A 406 24.94 18.52 40.22
N MET A 407 24.75 17.70 39.17
CA MET A 407 23.96 16.46 39.23
C MET A 407 24.76 15.21 39.64
N LEU A 408 26.06 15.33 39.91
CA LEU A 408 26.91 14.20 40.31
C LEU A 408 27.20 14.11 41.82
N LYS A 409 26.48 14.87 42.66
CA LYS A 409 26.68 14.90 44.13
C LYS A 409 25.60 14.20 44.97
N TYR A 410 24.70 13.41 44.37
CA TYR A 410 23.62 12.74 45.12
C TYR A 410 23.56 11.21 45.00
N SER A 411 24.68 10.55 44.68
CA SER A 411 24.73 9.07 44.59
C SER A 411 25.90 8.43 45.33
N VAL A 412 26.17 8.85 46.56
CA VAL A 412 27.02 8.10 47.50
C VAL A 412 26.44 8.17 48.90
N THR A 413 25.61 7.18 49.26
CA THR A 413 25.51 6.63 50.62
C THR A 413 24.70 5.34 50.58
N GLN A 414 25.09 4.37 51.40
CA GLN A 414 24.51 3.04 51.60
C GLN A 414 24.98 1.92 50.65
N SER A 415 26.29 1.72 50.68
CA SER A 415 26.90 0.39 50.58
C SER A 415 27.54 0.12 51.94
N ASP A 416 26.86 -0.58 52.85
CA ASP A 416 27.53 -1.25 53.99
C ASP A 416 26.73 -2.34 54.75
N GLU A 417 25.46 -2.61 54.44
CA GLU A 417 24.71 -3.68 55.14
C GLU A 417 24.73 -5.05 54.44
N PHE A 418 25.71 -5.30 53.56
CA PHE A 418 25.76 -6.52 52.73
C PHE A 418 26.68 -7.63 53.27
N GLN A 419 27.29 -7.50 54.46
CA GLN A 419 28.30 -8.47 54.91
C GLN A 419 28.02 -9.27 56.19
N ASN A 420 26.95 -9.03 56.95
CA ASN A 420 26.85 -9.62 58.30
C ASN A 420 25.81 -10.72 58.58
N LEU A 421 24.93 -11.12 57.66
CA LEU A 421 23.99 -12.24 57.93
C LEU A 421 24.25 -13.48 57.09
N ARG A 422 25.54 -13.77 56.88
CA ARG A 422 26.05 -14.95 56.18
C ARG A 422 26.05 -16.23 57.04
N ARG A 423 25.36 -16.29 58.18
CA ARG A 423 25.56 -17.41 59.13
C ARG A 423 24.27 -17.90 59.77
N LYS A 424 23.95 -19.14 59.38
CA LYS A 424 23.22 -20.20 60.11
C LYS A 424 21.69 -20.23 59.98
N THR A 425 21.24 -21.05 59.04
CA THR A 425 20.04 -21.87 59.26
C THR A 425 20.20 -23.22 58.56
N VAL A 426 20.54 -24.22 59.36
CA VAL A 426 20.38 -25.63 59.03
C VAL A 426 19.20 -26.13 59.86
N GLN A 427 18.39 -27.02 59.24
CA GLN A 427 17.42 -27.96 59.79
C GLN A 427 15.91 -27.61 59.77
N ILE A 428 15.18 -28.55 59.12
CA ILE A 428 13.76 -28.92 59.26
C ILE A 428 12.80 -28.03 58.44
N ALA A 429 12.31 -28.35 57.24
CA ALA A 429 11.93 -29.62 56.61
C ALA A 429 11.00 -30.48 57.47
N GLN A 430 9.68 -30.44 57.19
CA GLN A 430 8.78 -31.62 57.06
C GLN A 430 7.30 -31.20 57.12
N GLN A 431 6.56 -31.46 56.05
CA GLN A 431 5.17 -31.96 56.05
C GLN A 431 4.78 -32.46 54.63
N PRO A 432 3.87 -33.44 54.50
CA PRO A 432 4.07 -34.63 53.64
C PRO A 432 3.31 -34.61 52.32
N GLN A 433 2.73 -33.47 51.91
CA GLN A 433 1.96 -33.37 50.66
C GLN A 433 2.82 -33.06 49.43
N VAL A 434 4.11 -32.82 49.61
CA VAL A 434 5.08 -32.56 48.54
C VAL A 434 5.66 -33.85 47.96
N ASP A 435 5.56 -34.98 48.66
CA ASP A 435 6.26 -36.20 48.26
C ASP A 435 5.62 -36.90 47.04
N GLU A 436 4.31 -36.73 46.80
CA GLU A 436 3.66 -37.31 45.62
C GLU A 436 3.98 -36.53 44.33
N GLU A 437 3.98 -35.19 44.40
CA GLU A 437 4.39 -34.34 43.28
C GLU A 437 5.90 -34.42 43.05
N LYS A 438 6.71 -34.56 44.10
CA LYS A 438 8.15 -34.74 44.02
C LYS A 438 8.52 -36.09 43.41
N GLU A 439 7.79 -37.17 43.73
CA GLU A 439 8.01 -38.48 43.10
C GLU A 439 7.62 -38.46 41.61
N THR A 440 6.57 -37.71 41.26
CA THR A 440 6.13 -37.53 39.87
C THR A 440 7.12 -36.68 39.06
N LEU A 441 7.65 -35.61 39.66
CA LEU A 441 8.68 -34.77 39.06
C LEU A 441 10.02 -35.53 38.94
N LYS A 442 10.35 -36.36 39.94
CA LYS A 442 11.55 -37.20 39.94
C LYS A 442 11.49 -38.25 38.84
N LYS A 443 10.33 -38.90 38.62
CA LYS A 443 10.13 -39.80 37.46
C LYS A 443 10.29 -39.08 36.12
N TYR A 444 9.82 -37.84 36.02
CA TYR A 444 9.99 -37.02 34.81
C TYR A 444 11.45 -36.61 34.58
N ILE A 445 12.18 -36.28 35.64
CA ILE A 445 13.61 -35.95 35.59
C ILE A 445 14.43 -37.18 35.22
N GLU A 446 14.16 -38.35 35.82
CA GLU A 446 14.82 -39.62 35.49
C GLU A 446 14.60 -40.00 34.01
N GLN A 447 13.41 -39.78 33.46
CA GLN A 447 13.13 -39.99 32.02
C GLN A 447 13.91 -39.04 31.11
N ILE A 448 14.06 -37.77 31.52
CA ILE A 448 14.85 -36.77 30.78
C ILE A 448 16.35 -37.11 30.84
N GLU A 449 16.85 -37.54 31.99
CA GLU A 449 18.24 -37.96 32.17
C GLU A 449 18.57 -39.23 31.38
N GLU A 450 17.65 -40.20 31.34
CA GLU A 450 17.79 -41.41 30.51
C GLU A 450 17.84 -41.07 29.00
N LEU A 451 16.99 -40.14 28.55
CA LEU A 451 17.00 -39.61 27.18
C LEU A 451 18.31 -38.87 26.85
N LEU A 452 18.81 -38.05 27.78
CA LEU A 452 20.06 -37.32 27.62
C LEU A 452 21.27 -38.28 27.59
N MET A 453 21.28 -39.32 28.42
CA MET A 453 22.32 -40.36 28.42
C MET A 453 22.31 -41.19 27.14
N THR A 454 21.12 -41.52 26.63
CA THR A 454 20.96 -42.23 25.35
C THR A 454 21.43 -41.37 24.18
N LYS A 455 21.11 -40.06 24.17
CA LYS A 455 21.60 -39.11 23.17
C LYS A 455 23.11 -38.91 23.27
N HIS A 456 23.67 -38.81 24.47
CA HIS A 456 25.11 -38.68 24.67
C HIS A 456 25.85 -39.93 24.16
N LYS A 457 25.33 -41.13 24.46
CA LYS A 457 25.85 -42.38 23.92
C LYS A 457 25.86 -42.40 22.39
N LEU A 458 24.77 -41.96 21.75
CA LEU A 458 24.68 -41.88 20.28
C LEU A 458 25.67 -40.88 19.68
N VAL A 459 25.88 -39.74 20.34
CA VAL A 459 26.86 -38.72 19.92
C VAL A 459 28.29 -39.27 20.08
N THR A 460 28.58 -39.97 21.17
CA THR A 460 29.89 -40.61 21.36
C THR A 460 30.13 -41.71 20.33
N GLU A 461 29.12 -42.51 19.99
CA GLU A 461 29.18 -43.58 18.99
C GLU A 461 29.40 -43.01 17.58
N LEU A 462 28.72 -41.92 17.23
CA LEU A 462 28.94 -41.17 15.98
C LEU A 462 30.33 -40.52 15.92
N GLN A 463 30.82 -39.97 17.04
CA GLN A 463 32.17 -39.42 17.12
C GLN A 463 33.25 -40.51 16.99
N LEU A 464 32.99 -41.71 17.50
CA LEU A 464 33.86 -42.87 17.31
C LEU A 464 33.87 -43.34 15.85
N GLN A 465 32.70 -43.43 15.21
CA GLN A 465 32.59 -43.76 13.78
C GLN A 465 33.28 -42.73 12.89
N ILE A 466 33.19 -41.43 13.22
CA ILE A 466 33.92 -40.37 12.50
C ILE A 466 35.43 -40.54 12.67
N LYS A 467 35.91 -40.92 13.86
CA LYS A 467 37.33 -41.23 14.11
C LYS A 467 37.79 -42.49 13.38
N GLU A 468 36.96 -43.51 13.29
CA GLU A 468 37.26 -44.74 12.53
C GLU A 468 37.33 -44.45 11.03
N LEU A 469 36.41 -43.64 10.49
CA LEU A 469 36.42 -43.21 9.09
C LEU A 469 37.61 -42.29 8.76
N GLN A 470 38.07 -41.48 9.71
CA GLN A 470 39.26 -40.64 9.53
C GLN A 470 40.58 -41.42 9.56
N ASN A 471 40.59 -42.64 10.10
CA ASN A 471 41.78 -43.48 10.21
C ASN A 471 41.90 -44.54 9.10
N GLN A 472 40.97 -44.60 8.15
CA GLN A 472 41.10 -45.52 7.02
C GLN A 472 42.01 -44.92 5.93
N PRO A 473 43.07 -45.63 5.51
CA PRO A 473 43.99 -45.15 4.49
C PRO A 473 43.29 -45.07 3.12
N LEU A 474 43.32 -43.88 2.52
CA LEU A 474 42.77 -43.57 1.21
C LEU A 474 43.38 -44.44 0.11
N GLN A 475 42.61 -45.40 -0.39
CA GLN A 475 42.89 -46.10 -1.66
C GLN A 475 41.93 -45.62 -2.76
N ILE A 476 42.45 -44.69 -3.56
CA ILE A 476 42.37 -44.52 -5.02
C ILE A 476 41.09 -45.01 -5.77
N ILE A 477 40.41 -44.01 -6.37
CA ILE A 477 39.57 -43.94 -7.60
C ILE A 477 38.11 -44.42 -7.55
N ASN A 478 37.17 -43.45 -7.43
CA ASN A 478 36.06 -43.27 -8.38
C ASN A 478 35.36 -41.90 -8.19
N GLN A 479 35.31 -41.07 -9.24
CA GLN A 479 34.86 -39.66 -9.18
C GLN A 479 33.36 -39.46 -8.85
N ASP A 480 32.52 -40.48 -9.04
CA ASP A 480 31.10 -40.41 -8.66
C ASP A 480 30.84 -40.70 -7.17
N ALA A 481 31.74 -41.46 -6.53
CA ALA A 481 31.62 -41.75 -5.09
C ALA A 481 31.94 -40.50 -4.25
N ASP A 482 32.87 -39.66 -4.70
CA ASP A 482 33.27 -38.43 -3.99
C ASP A 482 32.15 -37.39 -3.92
N LYS A 483 31.28 -37.31 -4.94
CA LYS A 483 30.13 -36.39 -4.92
C LYS A 483 29.05 -36.84 -3.93
N GLN A 484 28.71 -38.13 -3.93
CA GLN A 484 27.76 -38.67 -2.95
C GLN A 484 28.30 -38.56 -1.51
N LEU A 485 29.61 -38.71 -1.33
CA LEU A 485 30.25 -38.59 -0.02
C LEU A 485 30.32 -37.12 0.43
N LEU A 486 30.49 -36.16 -0.49
CA LEU A 486 30.37 -34.73 -0.21
C LEU A 486 28.93 -34.35 0.17
N ASP A 487 27.95 -34.81 -0.59
CA ASP A 487 26.53 -34.52 -0.35
C ASP A 487 26.06 -35.14 0.98
N ALA A 488 26.52 -36.35 1.29
CA ALA A 488 26.27 -37.00 2.58
C ALA A 488 26.94 -36.26 3.74
N ASN A 489 28.17 -35.75 3.55
CA ASN A 489 28.85 -34.91 4.55
C ASN A 489 28.12 -33.58 4.77
N GLU A 490 27.63 -32.96 3.70
CA GLU A 490 26.88 -31.71 3.80
C GLU A 490 25.52 -31.91 4.48
N ALA A 491 24.83 -33.03 4.19
CA ALA A 491 23.61 -33.41 4.88
C ALA A 491 23.85 -33.67 6.38
N LEU A 492 24.96 -34.35 6.73
CA LEU A 492 25.37 -34.55 8.13
C LEU A 492 25.69 -33.22 8.83
N ARG A 493 26.39 -32.29 8.17
CA ARG A 493 26.68 -30.96 8.72
C ARG A 493 25.41 -30.15 8.96
N LYS A 494 24.45 -30.18 8.03
CA LYS A 494 23.13 -29.55 8.22
C LYS A 494 22.37 -30.17 9.38
N LYS A 495 22.45 -31.48 9.55
CA LYS A 495 21.79 -32.19 10.66
C LYS A 495 22.44 -31.89 12.02
N ILE A 496 23.77 -31.77 12.07
CA ILE A 496 24.50 -31.33 13.27
C ILE A 496 24.11 -29.89 13.64
N ALA A 497 24.07 -28.97 12.68
CA ALA A 497 23.68 -27.59 12.92
C ALA A 497 22.23 -27.46 13.45
N LEU A 498 21.31 -28.31 12.98
CA LEU A 498 19.94 -28.38 13.51
C LEU A 498 19.91 -28.88 14.96
N TYR A 499 20.71 -29.89 15.30
CA TYR A 499 20.79 -30.38 16.67
C TYR A 499 21.47 -29.39 17.62
N ASP A 500 22.43 -28.58 17.14
CA ASP A 500 23.04 -27.52 17.93
C ASP A 500 22.04 -26.40 18.26
N LEU A 501 21.19 -26.03 17.30
CA LEU A 501 20.08 -25.09 17.53
C LEU A 501 19.07 -25.62 18.55
N GLU A 502 18.76 -26.93 18.49
CA GLU A 502 17.85 -27.57 19.45
C GLU A 502 18.46 -27.64 20.86
N ILE A 503 19.77 -27.92 20.98
CA ILE A 503 20.51 -27.87 22.25
C ILE A 503 20.52 -26.46 22.82
N GLN A 504 20.70 -25.44 21.97
CA GLN A 504 20.70 -24.05 22.39
C GLN A 504 19.31 -23.62 22.90
N ALA A 505 18.23 -24.03 22.22
CA ALA A 505 16.86 -23.79 22.67
C ALA A 505 16.56 -24.47 24.02
N LEU A 506 17.02 -25.71 24.22
CA LEU A 506 16.86 -26.43 25.48
C LEU A 506 17.68 -25.79 26.63
N HIS A 507 18.86 -25.25 26.36
CA HIS A 507 19.63 -24.49 27.34
C HIS A 507 18.95 -23.18 27.74
N GLU A 508 18.33 -22.47 26.79
CA GLU A 508 17.53 -21.28 27.10
C GLU A 508 16.29 -21.63 27.92
N GLN A 509 15.60 -22.72 27.58
CA GLN A 509 14.44 -23.20 28.34
C GLN A 509 14.82 -23.59 29.78
N LYS A 510 15.96 -24.27 29.97
CA LYS A 510 16.50 -24.57 31.30
C LYS A 510 16.82 -23.29 32.08
N LYS A 511 17.43 -22.29 31.45
CA LYS A 511 17.72 -20.98 32.09
C LYS A 511 16.45 -20.25 32.53
N TYR A 512 15.35 -20.36 31.78
CA TYR A 512 14.05 -19.83 32.19
C TYR A 512 13.45 -20.62 33.35
N SER A 513 13.55 -21.95 33.34
CA SER A 513 13.10 -22.82 34.44
C SER A 513 13.85 -22.50 35.74
N ASP A 514 15.18 -22.40 35.68
CA ASP A 514 16.04 -22.09 36.83
C ASP A 514 15.69 -20.71 37.43
N LYS A 515 15.39 -19.73 36.57
CA LYS A 515 14.97 -18.40 37.01
C LYS A 515 13.58 -18.37 37.64
N ILE A 516 12.63 -19.14 37.11
CA ILE A 516 11.31 -19.30 37.71
C ILE A 516 11.43 -19.97 39.09
N GLN A 517 12.31 -20.94 39.22
CA GLN A 517 12.60 -21.60 40.49
C GLN A 517 13.25 -20.63 41.49
N GLU A 518 14.19 -19.79 41.04
CA GLU A 518 14.82 -18.72 41.83
C GLU A 518 13.79 -17.69 42.32
N ASP A 519 12.92 -17.19 41.42
CA ASP A 519 11.90 -16.21 41.73
C ASP A 519 10.82 -16.77 42.69
N ASN A 520 10.38 -18.01 42.47
CA ASN A 520 9.44 -18.69 43.37
C ASN A 520 10.06 -18.90 44.76
N GLN A 521 11.35 -19.23 44.82
CA GLN A 521 12.05 -19.35 46.09
C GLN A 521 12.18 -17.99 46.80
N ASN A 522 12.43 -16.91 46.07
CA ASN A 522 12.46 -15.55 46.61
C ASN A 522 11.11 -15.12 47.19
N ILE A 523 10.01 -15.48 46.53
CA ILE A 523 8.64 -15.19 47.01
C ILE A 523 8.35 -15.96 48.31
N ILE A 524 8.68 -17.25 48.36
CA ILE A 524 8.50 -18.07 49.57
C ILE A 524 9.31 -17.48 50.74
N ASN A 525 10.54 -17.03 50.49
CA ASN A 525 11.41 -16.42 51.48
C ASN A 525 10.85 -15.08 52.01
N ASN A 526 10.28 -14.26 51.14
CA ASN A 526 9.66 -12.99 51.53
C ASN A 526 8.40 -13.21 52.39
N LEU A 527 7.58 -14.20 52.03
CA LEU A 527 6.36 -14.52 52.77
C LEU A 527 6.66 -15.07 54.16
N GLN A 528 7.68 -15.91 54.29
CA GLN A 528 8.10 -16.42 55.60
C GLN A 528 8.72 -15.33 56.49
N LYS A 529 9.49 -14.39 55.89
CA LYS A 529 10.01 -13.21 56.59
C LYS A 529 8.89 -12.36 57.17
N SER A 530 7.90 -12.03 56.34
CA SER A 530 6.73 -11.27 56.78
C SER A 530 5.98 -11.96 57.93
N ASN A 531 5.78 -13.28 57.85
CA ASN A 531 5.12 -14.02 58.93
C ASN A 531 5.92 -14.01 60.23
N SER A 532 7.25 -14.09 60.18
CA SER A 532 8.08 -14.03 61.39
C SER A 532 8.08 -12.65 62.07
N GLU A 533 8.03 -11.57 61.27
CA GLU A 533 7.90 -10.20 61.77
C GLU A 533 6.55 -10.00 62.49
N ILE A 534 5.48 -10.61 61.96
CA ILE A 534 4.15 -10.62 62.59
C ILE A 534 4.20 -11.36 63.94
N TYR A 535 4.84 -12.54 64.00
CA TYR A 535 4.97 -13.28 65.27
C TYR A 535 5.84 -12.56 66.30
N ALA A 536 6.90 -11.86 65.87
CA ALA A 536 7.74 -11.05 66.75
C ALA A 536 6.96 -9.86 67.33
N GLN A 537 6.18 -9.16 66.50
CA GLN A 537 5.30 -8.08 66.96
C GLN A 537 4.23 -8.58 67.94
N LEU A 538 3.65 -9.76 67.68
CA LEU A 538 2.67 -10.38 68.57
C LEU A 538 3.28 -10.74 69.93
N ASN A 539 4.51 -11.27 69.95
CA ASN A 539 5.19 -11.60 71.21
C ASN A 539 5.59 -10.36 72.03
N VAL A 540 5.96 -9.25 71.38
CA VAL A 540 6.19 -7.96 72.06
C VAL A 540 4.91 -7.47 72.73
N GLN A 541 3.75 -7.59 72.05
CA GLN A 541 2.46 -7.24 72.64
C GLN A 541 2.06 -8.15 73.80
N ILE A 542 2.35 -9.45 73.73
CA ILE A 542 2.12 -10.40 74.83
C ILE A 542 2.99 -10.05 76.05
N LEU A 543 4.24 -9.64 75.84
CA LEU A 543 5.15 -9.25 76.92
C LEU A 543 4.70 -7.96 77.61
N GLN A 544 4.27 -6.96 76.83
CA GLN A 544 3.71 -5.71 77.36
C GLN A 544 2.44 -5.95 78.20
N ASN A 545 1.59 -6.88 77.77
CA ASN A 545 0.40 -7.26 78.55
C ASN A 545 0.76 -8.01 79.85
N LYS A 546 1.84 -8.80 79.86
CA LYS A 546 2.35 -9.44 81.08
C LYS A 546 2.94 -8.42 82.07
N GLU A 547 3.67 -7.41 81.58
CA GLU A 547 4.17 -6.31 82.44
C GLU A 547 3.02 -5.51 83.06
N LEU A 548 1.96 -5.23 82.31
CA LEU A 548 0.76 -4.59 82.83
C LEU A 548 0.05 -5.45 83.90
N GLN A 549 -0.03 -6.76 83.70
CA GLN A 549 -0.58 -7.67 84.71
C GLN A 549 0.29 -7.77 85.97
N GLN A 550 1.62 -7.70 85.83
CA GLN A 550 2.56 -7.65 86.95
C GLN A 550 2.41 -6.33 87.73
N GLN A 551 2.26 -5.19 87.05
CA GLN A 551 2.04 -3.88 87.68
C GLN A 551 0.71 -3.80 88.45
N VAL A 552 -0.33 -4.48 87.97
CA VAL A 552 -1.63 -4.59 88.68
C VAL A 552 -1.52 -5.50 89.91
N ALA A 553 -0.72 -6.58 89.84
CA ALA A 553 -0.44 -7.45 90.97
C ALA A 553 0.42 -6.77 92.06
N ASP A 554 1.39 -5.95 91.65
CA ASP A 554 2.23 -5.16 92.54
C ASP A 554 1.43 -4.02 93.22
N PHE A 555 0.45 -3.44 92.52
CA PHE A 555 -0.51 -2.49 93.11
C PHE A 555 -1.47 -3.13 94.12
N ALA A 556 -1.84 -4.40 93.91
CA ALA A 556 -2.70 -5.13 94.84
C ALA A 556 -1.99 -5.47 96.16
N LEU A 557 -0.68 -5.76 96.11
CA LEU A 557 0.15 -6.08 97.29
C LEU A 557 0.42 -4.85 98.19
N LEU A 558 0.44 -3.65 97.61
CA LEU A 558 0.64 -2.38 98.35
C LEU A 558 -0.61 -1.91 99.14
N SER A 559 -1.79 -2.50 98.91
CA SER A 559 -3.03 -2.09 99.60
C SER A 559 -3.33 -2.87 100.90
N THR A 560 -2.48 -3.83 101.28
CA THR A 560 -2.72 -4.77 102.40
C THR A 560 -1.92 -4.53 103.67
N GLN A 561 -1.44 -3.30 103.92
CA GLN A 561 -0.85 -2.93 105.20
C GLN A 561 -1.22 -1.49 105.60
N GLN A 562 -2.28 -1.36 106.40
CA GLN A 562 -2.34 -0.52 107.61
C GLN A 562 -3.76 -0.57 108.18
N GLY A 563 -3.96 -1.50 109.10
CA GLY A 563 -5.03 -1.41 110.09
C GLY A 563 -4.57 -0.60 111.29
N GLU A 564 -5.54 0.01 111.97
CA GLU A 564 -5.83 -0.12 113.41
C GLU A 564 -6.18 1.19 114.15
N ASN A 565 -7.21 1.05 115.00
CA ASN A 565 -7.44 1.67 116.32
C ASN A 565 -8.46 2.82 116.53
N GLN A 566 -9.65 2.37 116.98
CA GLN A 566 -10.38 2.68 118.24
C GLN A 566 -10.63 4.14 118.70
N MET A 567 -11.93 4.47 118.95
CA MET A 567 -12.47 5.12 120.18
C MET A 567 -13.96 5.59 119.99
N THR A 568 -14.95 5.05 120.71
CA THR A 568 -15.61 5.44 122.01
C THR A 568 -16.85 6.37 121.93
N ALA A 569 -17.62 6.40 123.01
CA ALA A 569 -19.08 6.30 123.04
C ALA A 569 -19.86 7.61 123.33
N SER A 570 -19.65 8.69 122.57
CA SER A 570 -20.44 9.93 122.73
C SER A 570 -20.78 10.63 121.40
N GLN A 571 -21.22 9.88 120.39
CA GLN A 571 -21.58 10.42 119.06
C GLN A 571 -22.85 9.78 118.46
N LYS A 572 -23.85 9.46 119.30
CA LYS A 572 -25.09 8.82 118.84
C LYS A 572 -26.13 9.75 118.20
N GLU A 573 -25.91 11.07 118.15
CA GLU A 573 -26.91 12.01 117.61
C GLU A 573 -26.46 12.83 116.39
N LYS A 574 -25.16 12.78 116.04
CA LYS A 574 -24.66 13.24 114.72
C LYS A 574 -24.61 12.11 113.66
N ASN A 575 -24.74 10.85 114.06
CA ASN A 575 -24.64 9.70 113.16
C ASN A 575 -25.90 9.41 112.34
N TYR A 576 -27.06 10.03 112.62
CA TYR A 576 -28.26 9.83 111.79
C TYR A 576 -28.25 10.70 110.51
N GLN A 577 -27.73 11.94 110.60
CA GLN A 577 -27.57 12.80 109.42
C GLN A 577 -26.33 12.46 108.58
N ILE A 578 -25.27 11.97 109.23
CA ILE A 578 -24.09 11.46 108.53
C ILE A 578 -24.43 10.15 107.80
N ASN A 579 -25.26 9.24 108.35
CA ASN A 579 -25.62 7.99 107.66
C ASN A 579 -26.41 8.23 106.36
N ILE A 580 -27.27 9.25 106.27
CA ILE A 580 -28.00 9.56 105.03
C ILE A 580 -27.06 10.16 103.98
N SER A 581 -26.12 11.00 104.40
CA SER A 581 -25.05 11.55 103.55
C SER A 581 -24.03 10.49 103.13
N LEU A 582 -23.74 9.50 103.98
CA LEU A 582 -22.84 8.39 103.70
C LEU A 582 -23.53 7.33 102.85
N GLN A 583 -24.83 7.06 103.04
CA GLN A 583 -25.58 6.19 102.14
C GLN A 583 -25.71 6.82 100.76
N SER A 584 -26.02 8.12 100.63
CA SER A 584 -26.06 8.75 99.31
C SER A 584 -24.69 8.73 98.64
N ARG A 585 -23.60 9.01 99.38
CA ARG A 585 -22.23 8.92 98.87
C ARG A 585 -21.80 7.49 98.58
N LEU A 586 -22.23 6.49 99.36
CA LEU A 586 -21.95 5.09 99.10
C LEU A 586 -22.69 4.61 97.86
N THR A 587 -23.97 4.94 97.68
CA THR A 587 -24.67 4.67 96.42
C THR A 587 -24.05 5.46 95.28
N GLU A 588 -23.69 6.72 95.44
CA GLU A 588 -23.06 7.51 94.37
C GLU A 588 -21.68 6.94 94.02
N GLN A 589 -20.91 6.48 95.01
CA GLN A 589 -19.62 5.83 94.83
C GLN A 589 -19.74 4.42 94.23
N GLU A 590 -20.77 3.65 94.60
CA GLU A 590 -21.12 2.37 93.98
C GLU A 590 -21.57 2.58 92.53
N TRP A 591 -22.40 3.59 92.25
CA TRP A 591 -22.80 3.96 90.90
C TRP A 591 -21.61 4.46 90.08
N THR A 592 -20.69 5.22 90.67
CA THR A 592 -19.47 5.69 89.99
C THR A 592 -18.52 4.52 89.72
N GLN A 593 -18.34 3.60 90.68
CA GLN A 593 -17.56 2.39 90.49
C GLN A 593 -18.20 1.45 89.45
N GLN A 594 -19.51 1.34 89.44
CA GLN A 594 -20.27 0.59 88.42
C GLN A 594 -20.11 1.25 87.05
N LEU A 595 -20.19 2.59 86.98
CA LEU A 595 -20.02 3.34 85.74
C LEU A 595 -18.59 3.24 85.21
N ASP A 596 -17.59 3.25 86.09
CA ASP A 596 -16.18 3.08 85.74
C ASP A 596 -15.87 1.63 85.34
N ALA A 597 -16.48 0.64 86.00
CA ALA A 597 -16.42 -0.77 85.59
C ALA A 597 -17.09 -0.99 84.23
N ASP A 598 -18.25 -0.37 84.00
CA ASP A 598 -18.94 -0.41 82.71
C ASP A 598 -18.14 0.34 81.62
N ARG A 599 -17.48 1.45 81.94
CA ARG A 599 -16.56 2.15 81.03
C ARG A 599 -15.34 1.32 80.69
N GLN A 600 -14.73 0.64 81.67
CA GLN A 600 -13.62 -0.29 81.42
C GLN A 600 -14.09 -1.48 80.57
N LYS A 601 -15.30 -1.99 80.81
CA LYS A 601 -15.89 -3.06 80.02
C LYS A 601 -16.20 -2.61 78.59
N ILE A 602 -16.74 -1.40 78.41
CA ILE A 602 -16.94 -0.79 77.08
C ILE A 602 -15.60 -0.62 76.38
N PHE A 603 -14.57 -0.12 77.05
CA PHE A 603 -13.24 0.04 76.47
C PHE A 603 -12.62 -1.31 76.06
N GLN A 604 -12.78 -2.35 76.88
CA GLN A 604 -12.33 -3.71 76.52
C GLN A 604 -13.11 -4.28 75.33
N LEU A 605 -14.43 -4.05 75.27
CA LEU A 605 -15.26 -4.45 74.14
C LEU A 605 -14.89 -3.68 72.87
N GLU A 606 -14.61 -2.38 72.96
CA GLU A 606 -14.11 -1.57 71.84
C GLU A 606 -12.75 -2.07 71.35
N LEU A 607 -11.85 -2.45 72.26
CA LEU A 607 -10.56 -3.04 71.90
C LEU A 607 -10.75 -4.38 71.17
N GLN A 608 -11.65 -5.25 71.67
CA GLN A 608 -11.99 -6.52 71.02
C GLN A 608 -12.64 -6.31 69.65
N VAL A 609 -13.57 -5.35 69.51
CA VAL A 609 -14.20 -5.00 68.23
C VAL A 609 -13.17 -4.46 67.25
N ASN A 610 -12.23 -3.63 67.71
CA ASN A 610 -11.14 -3.13 66.86
C ASN A 610 -10.19 -4.25 66.43
N GLN A 611 -9.94 -5.24 67.29
CA GLN A 611 -9.13 -6.40 66.95
C GLN A 611 -9.84 -7.32 65.95
N LEU A 612 -11.13 -7.60 66.16
CA LEU A 612 -11.96 -8.34 65.20
C LEU A 612 -12.09 -7.60 63.86
N ASN A 613 -12.18 -6.27 63.87
CA ASN A 613 -12.17 -5.48 62.63
C ASN A 613 -10.83 -5.58 61.89
N LYS A 614 -9.70 -5.58 62.61
CA LYS A 614 -8.39 -5.81 61.99
C LYS A 614 -8.28 -7.21 61.38
N GLU A 615 -8.75 -8.25 62.09
CA GLU A 615 -8.80 -9.62 61.59
C GLU A 615 -9.73 -9.75 60.38
N TYR A 616 -10.89 -9.09 60.41
CA TYR A 616 -11.83 -9.05 59.29
C TYR A 616 -11.22 -8.38 58.04
N ILE A 617 -10.50 -7.27 58.22
CA ILE A 617 -9.79 -6.60 57.12
C ILE A 617 -8.66 -7.49 56.58
N ALA A 618 -7.90 -8.16 57.45
CA ALA A 618 -6.86 -9.10 57.03
C ALA A 618 -7.46 -10.30 56.25
N LEU A 619 -8.61 -10.83 56.68
CA LEU A 619 -9.35 -11.86 55.96
C LEU A 619 -9.89 -11.38 54.61
N GLN A 620 -10.38 -10.13 54.52
CA GLN A 620 -10.77 -9.53 53.25
C GLN A 620 -9.57 -9.40 52.30
N GLN A 621 -8.42 -8.96 52.81
CA GLN A 621 -7.19 -8.85 52.04
C GLN A 621 -6.72 -10.21 51.54
N LEU A 622 -6.71 -11.23 52.40
CA LEU A 622 -6.38 -12.60 52.04
C LEU A 622 -7.33 -13.15 50.95
N ASN A 623 -8.63 -12.83 51.04
CA ASN A 623 -9.61 -13.26 50.05
C ASN A 623 -9.43 -12.53 48.71
N GLN A 624 -9.07 -11.25 48.73
CA GLN A 624 -8.70 -10.49 47.53
C GLN A 624 -7.42 -11.05 46.89
N ASP A 625 -6.42 -11.41 47.69
CA ASP A 625 -5.18 -12.02 47.20
C ASP A 625 -5.44 -13.42 46.63
N LYS A 626 -6.32 -14.22 47.25
CA LYS A 626 -6.77 -15.51 46.71
C LYS A 626 -7.47 -15.35 45.36
N LEU A 627 -8.38 -14.38 45.23
CA LEU A 627 -9.05 -14.08 43.95
C LEU A 627 -8.05 -13.59 42.89
N ARG A 628 -7.04 -12.80 43.28
CA ARG A 628 -5.96 -12.37 42.39
C ARG A 628 -5.11 -13.56 41.92
N ILE A 629 -4.77 -14.49 42.81
CA ILE A 629 -4.03 -15.71 42.46
C ILE A 629 -4.86 -16.59 41.52
N ILE A 630 -6.15 -16.79 41.81
CA ILE A 630 -7.07 -17.56 40.94
C ILE A 630 -7.14 -16.91 39.56
N GLY A 631 -7.33 -15.59 39.47
CA GLY A 631 -7.33 -14.88 38.18
C GLY A 631 -6.01 -15.01 37.42
N ASN A 632 -4.87 -14.96 38.12
CA ASN A 632 -3.57 -15.19 37.49
C ASN A 632 -3.40 -16.63 36.97
N LEU A 633 -3.90 -17.62 37.71
CA LEU A 633 -3.88 -19.03 37.29
C LEU A 633 -4.82 -19.28 36.10
N GLU A 634 -6.01 -18.66 36.08
CA GLU A 634 -6.93 -18.71 34.94
C GLU A 634 -6.31 -18.10 33.68
N VAL A 635 -5.63 -16.95 33.81
CA VAL A 635 -4.91 -16.33 32.69
C VAL A 635 -3.79 -17.26 32.18
N ARG A 636 -3.02 -17.88 33.08
CA ARG A 636 -1.98 -18.85 32.69
C ARG A 636 -2.56 -20.09 32.04
N LEU A 637 -3.72 -20.59 32.49
CA LEU A 637 -4.41 -21.72 31.89
C LEU A 637 -4.90 -21.37 30.48
N ILE A 638 -5.50 -20.19 30.29
CA ILE A 638 -5.92 -19.68 28.99
C ILE A 638 -4.71 -19.53 28.04
N GLN A 639 -3.59 -19.02 28.54
CA GLN A 639 -2.34 -18.91 27.77
C GLN A 639 -1.79 -20.29 27.37
N ALA A 640 -1.81 -21.27 28.28
CA ALA A 640 -1.40 -22.64 27.99
C ALA A 640 -2.32 -23.33 26.96
N GLU A 641 -3.63 -23.13 27.06
CA GLU A 641 -4.59 -23.62 26.06
C GLU A 641 -4.42 -22.94 24.70
N ALA A 642 -4.14 -21.62 24.69
CA ALA A 642 -3.86 -20.89 23.46
C ALA A 642 -2.58 -21.41 22.79
N ALA A 643 -1.51 -21.60 23.55
CA ALA A 643 -0.25 -22.17 23.06
C ALA A 643 -0.44 -23.61 22.54
N LYS A 644 -1.28 -24.42 23.20
CA LYS A 644 -1.64 -25.76 22.71
C LYS A 644 -2.38 -25.71 21.37
N ARG A 645 -3.38 -24.82 21.22
CA ARG A 645 -4.09 -24.64 19.94
C ARG A 645 -3.18 -24.12 18.84
N GLU A 646 -2.22 -23.26 19.17
CA GLU A 646 -1.22 -22.75 18.25
C GLU A 646 -0.28 -23.88 17.79
N HIS A 647 0.16 -24.73 18.71
CA HIS A 647 0.95 -25.92 18.38
C HIS A 647 0.18 -26.93 17.51
N GLU A 648 -1.11 -27.16 17.79
CA GLU A 648 -1.99 -27.99 16.94
C GLU A 648 -2.13 -27.39 15.54
N LYS A 649 -2.26 -26.06 15.44
CA LYS A 649 -2.28 -25.34 14.16
C LYS A 649 -0.97 -25.51 13.40
N TYR A 650 0.18 -25.28 14.03
CA TYR A 650 1.49 -25.50 13.40
C TYR A 650 1.70 -26.96 12.98
N SER A 651 1.19 -27.92 13.75
CA SER A 651 1.23 -29.33 13.38
C SER A 651 0.43 -29.59 12.09
N THR A 652 -0.79 -29.04 11.98
CA THR A 652 -1.60 -29.15 10.76
C THR A 652 -0.98 -28.43 9.55
N GLU A 653 -0.41 -27.24 9.75
CA GLU A 653 0.29 -26.49 8.72
C GLU A 653 1.54 -27.24 8.24
N ASN A 654 2.30 -27.86 9.15
CA ASN A 654 3.45 -28.70 8.78
C ASN A 654 3.04 -29.92 7.95
N ILE A 655 1.89 -30.55 8.25
CA ILE A 655 1.36 -31.64 7.42
C ILE A 655 0.99 -31.13 6.02
N GLU A 656 0.39 -29.94 5.91
CA GLU A 656 0.04 -29.34 4.62
C GLU A 656 1.26 -28.90 3.81
N ILE A 657 2.25 -28.29 4.47
CA ILE A 657 3.55 -27.94 3.87
C ILE A 657 4.25 -29.20 3.36
N LYS A 658 4.23 -30.30 4.12
CA LYS A 658 4.80 -31.58 3.69
C LYS A 658 4.09 -32.13 2.44
N LYS A 659 2.76 -32.00 2.35
CA LYS A 659 2.00 -32.36 1.13
C LYS A 659 2.33 -31.44 -0.04
N LYS A 660 2.47 -30.13 0.19
CA LYS A 660 2.87 -29.17 -0.84
C LYS A 660 4.29 -29.44 -1.32
N LEU A 661 5.23 -29.76 -0.44
CA LEU A 661 6.59 -30.17 -0.80
C LEU A 661 6.58 -31.41 -1.68
N GLN A 662 5.82 -32.45 -1.32
CA GLN A 662 5.66 -33.65 -2.15
C GLN A 662 5.07 -33.33 -3.54
N ASN A 663 4.10 -32.41 -3.62
CA ASN A 663 3.57 -31.96 -4.91
C ASN A 663 4.59 -31.14 -5.72
N HIS A 664 5.37 -30.26 -5.08
CA HIS A 664 6.42 -29.52 -5.76
C HIS A 664 7.55 -30.43 -6.23
N GLU A 665 7.91 -31.46 -5.47
CA GLU A 665 8.86 -32.50 -5.89
C GLU A 665 8.34 -33.20 -7.16
N LEU A 666 7.05 -33.58 -7.21
CA LEU A 666 6.44 -34.15 -8.41
C LEU A 666 6.45 -33.18 -9.61
N VAL A 667 6.15 -31.90 -9.38
CA VAL A 667 6.21 -30.87 -10.44
C VAL A 667 7.63 -30.65 -10.93
N ILE A 668 8.62 -30.63 -10.03
CA ILE A 668 10.04 -30.51 -10.38
C ILE A 668 10.49 -31.72 -11.20
N ILE A 669 10.05 -32.94 -10.83
CA ILE A 669 10.31 -34.15 -11.62
C ILE A 669 9.71 -34.00 -13.03
N GLN A 670 8.44 -33.60 -13.15
CA GLN A 670 7.79 -33.38 -14.45
C GLN A 670 8.45 -32.27 -15.28
N GLN A 671 8.85 -31.17 -14.66
CA GLN A 671 9.55 -30.08 -15.32
C GLN A 671 10.94 -30.50 -15.76
N THR A 672 11.63 -31.33 -14.98
CA THR A 672 12.93 -31.90 -15.33
C THR A 672 12.81 -32.85 -16.52
N GLU A 673 11.77 -33.69 -16.56
CA GLU A 673 11.47 -34.54 -17.72
C GLU A 673 11.15 -33.70 -18.97
N GLN A 674 10.36 -32.63 -18.82
CA GLN A 674 10.08 -31.69 -19.93
C GLN A 674 11.34 -30.95 -20.41
N LEU A 675 12.21 -30.55 -19.49
CA LEU A 675 13.50 -29.94 -19.80
C LEU A 675 14.41 -30.93 -20.52
N GLN A 676 14.46 -32.20 -20.12
CA GLN A 676 15.20 -33.24 -20.83
C GLN A 676 14.64 -33.46 -22.25
N LEU A 677 13.33 -33.46 -22.42
CA LEU A 677 12.67 -33.52 -23.74
C LEU A 677 12.98 -32.29 -24.61
N LEU A 678 12.98 -31.10 -24.02
CA LEU A 678 13.35 -29.87 -24.71
C LEU A 678 14.84 -29.84 -25.06
N GLN A 679 15.70 -30.33 -24.18
CA GLN A 679 17.13 -30.50 -24.42
C GLN A 679 17.36 -31.45 -25.59
N GLN A 680 16.71 -32.62 -25.59
CA GLN A 680 16.77 -33.57 -26.71
C GLN A 680 16.30 -32.95 -28.03
N ARG A 681 15.20 -32.17 -28.00
CA ARG A 681 14.72 -31.43 -29.19
C ARG A 681 15.68 -30.34 -29.63
N TYR A 682 16.31 -29.64 -28.69
CA TYR A 682 17.29 -28.62 -28.95
C TYR A 682 18.55 -29.21 -29.57
N ASP A 683 19.02 -30.35 -29.07
CA ASP A 683 20.18 -31.07 -29.59
C ASP A 683 19.89 -31.61 -31.01
N LEU A 684 18.69 -32.17 -31.23
CA LEU A 684 18.20 -32.53 -32.58
C LEU A 684 18.19 -31.33 -33.52
N ARG A 685 17.70 -30.17 -33.05
CA ARG A 685 17.64 -28.96 -33.86
C ARG A 685 19.01 -28.33 -34.10
N CYS A 686 19.97 -28.52 -33.19
CA CYS A 686 21.36 -28.15 -33.41
C CYS A 686 21.99 -29.01 -34.51
N LEU A 687 21.71 -30.32 -34.53
CA LEU A 687 22.15 -31.21 -35.62
C LEU A 687 21.51 -30.83 -36.97
N GLU A 688 20.23 -30.46 -36.99
CA GLU A 688 19.56 -29.93 -38.18
C GLU A 688 20.18 -28.59 -38.64
N LEU A 689 20.50 -27.70 -37.70
CA LEU A 689 21.13 -26.41 -38.00
C LEU A 689 22.58 -26.56 -38.49
N GLU A 690 23.30 -27.59 -38.06
CA GLU A 690 24.62 -27.92 -38.62
C GLU A 690 24.51 -28.38 -40.08
N ALA A 691 23.50 -29.18 -40.42
CA ALA A 691 23.23 -29.55 -41.80
C ALA A 691 22.91 -28.31 -42.67
N ILE A 692 22.05 -27.42 -42.16
CA ILE A 692 21.69 -26.16 -42.85
C ILE A 692 22.90 -25.20 -42.95
N LYS A 693 23.79 -25.16 -41.95
CA LYS A 693 25.04 -24.37 -42.02
C LYS A 693 25.97 -24.90 -43.11
N LYS A 694 26.06 -26.21 -43.28
CA LYS A 694 26.82 -26.85 -44.35
C LYS A 694 26.25 -26.51 -45.73
N GLU A 695 24.92 -26.49 -45.84
CA GLU A 695 24.19 -26.10 -47.06
C GLU A 695 24.35 -24.61 -47.37
N LYS A 696 24.35 -23.74 -46.34
CA LYS A 696 24.64 -22.30 -46.48
C LYS A 696 26.09 -22.02 -46.90
N LEU A 697 27.04 -22.85 -46.49
CA LEU A 697 28.44 -22.71 -46.89
C LEU A 697 28.61 -23.04 -48.39
N LEU A 698 27.90 -24.06 -48.89
CA LEU A 698 27.82 -24.37 -50.32
C LEU A 698 27.11 -23.27 -51.12
N PHE A 699 26.06 -22.67 -50.56
CA PHE A 699 25.36 -21.52 -51.17
C PHE A 699 26.22 -20.24 -51.20
N ALA A 700 27.14 -20.08 -50.25
CA ALA A 700 28.09 -18.96 -50.22
C ALA A 700 29.14 -19.07 -51.33
N ASP A 701 29.60 -20.29 -51.64
CA ASP A 701 30.48 -20.56 -52.78
C ASP A 701 29.76 -20.36 -54.13
N GLU A 702 28.46 -20.65 -54.23
CA GLU A 702 27.64 -20.32 -55.41
C GLU A 702 27.34 -18.82 -55.55
N LEU A 703 27.32 -18.06 -54.46
CA LEU A 703 27.17 -16.60 -54.48
C LEU A 703 28.41 -15.88 -55.02
N GLY A 704 29.60 -16.48 -54.88
CA GLY A 704 30.84 -16.00 -55.53
C GLY A 704 30.76 -16.04 -57.07
N LEU A 705 30.00 -16.99 -57.65
CA LEU A 705 29.71 -17.04 -59.08
C LEU A 705 28.69 -15.99 -59.54
N LYS A 706 27.88 -15.42 -58.63
CA LYS A 706 26.85 -14.42 -58.95
C LYS A 706 27.40 -13.00 -59.09
N GLU A 707 28.57 -12.69 -58.55
CA GLU A 707 29.25 -11.40 -58.82
C GLU A 707 29.65 -11.26 -60.30
N GLN A 708 29.98 -12.38 -60.95
CA GLN A 708 30.27 -12.43 -62.39
C GLN A 708 29.00 -12.20 -63.24
N ILE A 709 27.84 -12.65 -62.75
CA ILE A 709 26.53 -12.43 -63.38
C ILE A 709 26.06 -10.99 -63.20
N ILE A 710 26.32 -10.37 -62.03
CA ILE A 710 25.98 -8.95 -61.80
C ILE A 710 26.78 -8.03 -62.72
N SER A 711 28.07 -8.32 -62.95
CA SER A 711 28.89 -7.64 -63.97
C SER A 711 28.28 -7.77 -65.38
N THR A 712 27.82 -8.97 -65.73
CA THR A 712 27.20 -9.25 -67.04
C THR A 712 25.85 -8.54 -67.19
N ILE A 713 25.03 -8.49 -66.13
CA ILE A 713 23.74 -7.80 -66.12
C ILE A 713 23.93 -6.28 -66.17
N GLN A 714 24.96 -5.73 -65.54
CA GLN A 714 25.30 -4.31 -65.62
C GLN A 714 25.74 -3.92 -67.03
N GLN A 715 26.49 -4.79 -67.73
CA GLN A 715 26.84 -4.60 -69.13
C GLN A 715 25.61 -4.69 -70.05
N GLN A 716 24.72 -5.66 -69.82
CA GLN A 716 23.46 -5.79 -70.56
C GLN A 716 22.50 -4.62 -70.31
N LEU A 717 22.45 -4.07 -69.09
CA LEU A 717 21.68 -2.87 -68.77
C LEU A 717 22.22 -1.62 -69.49
N ALA A 718 23.54 -1.51 -69.65
CA ALA A 718 24.15 -0.44 -70.44
C ALA A 718 23.80 -0.56 -71.94
N GLU A 719 23.79 -1.78 -72.47
CA GLU A 719 23.36 -2.06 -73.86
C GLU A 719 21.85 -1.81 -74.05
N LEU A 720 21.01 -2.21 -73.08
CA LEU A 720 19.57 -1.94 -73.10
C LEU A 720 19.27 -0.44 -73.02
N LYS A 721 20.06 0.31 -72.26
CA LYS A 721 19.94 1.77 -72.18
C LYS A 721 20.30 2.44 -73.51
N ASN A 722 21.32 1.95 -74.21
CA ASN A 722 21.67 2.41 -75.56
C ASN A 722 20.64 1.99 -76.62
N SER A 723 20.05 0.80 -76.48
CA SER A 723 18.95 0.34 -77.32
C SER A 723 17.71 1.20 -77.09
N TYR A 724 17.39 1.55 -75.84
CA TYR A 724 16.29 2.44 -75.51
C TYR A 724 16.48 3.85 -76.08
N THR A 725 17.68 4.43 -76.03
CA THR A 725 17.94 5.72 -76.71
C THR A 725 17.81 5.63 -78.23
N THR A 726 18.18 4.48 -78.82
CA THR A 726 18.02 4.24 -80.26
C THR A 726 16.55 4.09 -80.64
N ILE A 727 15.77 3.34 -79.85
CA ILE A 727 14.33 3.14 -80.04
C ILE A 727 13.57 4.44 -79.79
N SER A 728 13.95 5.24 -78.80
CA SER A 728 13.35 6.56 -78.56
C SER A 728 13.58 7.49 -79.75
N LYS A 729 14.77 7.45 -80.35
CA LYS A 729 15.09 8.23 -81.54
C LYS A 729 14.33 7.75 -82.78
N GLN A 730 14.16 6.43 -82.92
CA GLN A 730 13.32 5.82 -83.96
C GLN A 730 11.83 6.09 -83.75
N LEU A 731 11.38 6.21 -82.50
CA LEU A 731 10.01 6.58 -82.15
C LEU A 731 9.74 8.06 -82.47
N ASP A 732 10.71 8.93 -82.24
CA ASP A 732 10.64 10.35 -82.64
C ASP A 732 10.63 10.49 -84.18
N GLU A 733 11.43 9.71 -84.90
CA GLU A 733 11.39 9.62 -86.36
C GLU A 733 10.06 9.04 -86.87
N ALA A 734 9.53 8.01 -86.20
CA ALA A 734 8.22 7.41 -86.53
C ALA A 734 7.06 8.38 -86.23
N LEU A 735 7.15 9.20 -85.19
CA LEU A 735 6.17 10.25 -84.89
C LEU A 735 6.20 11.36 -85.94
N GLN A 736 7.39 11.75 -86.44
CA GLN A 736 7.49 12.68 -87.58
C GLN A 736 6.94 12.09 -88.88
N ILE A 737 7.14 10.79 -89.12
CA ILE A 737 6.55 10.08 -90.27
C ILE A 737 5.02 9.97 -90.11
N ASN A 738 4.52 9.74 -88.90
CA ASN A 738 3.09 9.64 -88.62
C ASN A 738 2.39 11.00 -88.78
N GLN A 739 3.05 12.11 -88.41
CA GLN A 739 2.55 13.46 -88.70
C GLN A 739 2.50 13.75 -90.21
N LYS A 740 3.48 13.29 -90.99
CA LYS A 740 3.43 13.34 -92.46
C LYS A 740 2.33 12.46 -93.06
N LEU A 741 2.10 11.27 -92.49
CA LEU A 741 1.03 10.36 -92.91
C LEU A 741 -0.35 10.92 -92.58
N GLN A 742 -0.54 11.57 -91.42
CA GLN A 742 -1.79 12.24 -91.09
C GLN A 742 -2.10 13.39 -92.04
N GLN A 743 -1.10 14.14 -92.49
CA GLN A 743 -1.27 15.16 -93.53
C GLN A 743 -1.68 14.54 -94.88
N ASN A 744 -1.07 13.43 -95.28
CA ASN A 744 -1.43 12.68 -96.49
C ASN A 744 -2.80 11.99 -96.40
N ILE A 745 -3.23 11.58 -95.21
CA ILE A 745 -4.55 10.96 -94.97
C ILE A 745 -5.65 12.02 -95.13
N ILE A 746 -5.43 13.25 -94.67
CA ILE A 746 -6.36 14.36 -94.90
C ILE A 746 -6.50 14.64 -96.42
N GLU A 747 -5.39 14.65 -97.16
CA GLU A 747 -5.40 14.83 -98.63
C GLU A 747 -6.02 13.63 -99.39
N LYS A 748 -5.94 12.41 -98.83
CA LYS A 748 -6.51 11.19 -99.43
C LYS A 748 -7.97 10.97 -99.08
N ASP A 749 -8.42 11.40 -97.90
CA ASP A 749 -9.82 11.33 -97.48
C ASP A 749 -10.69 12.33 -98.27
N GLU A 750 -10.12 13.47 -98.71
CA GLU A 750 -10.75 14.35 -99.70
C GLU A 750 -10.91 13.65 -101.07
N GLN A 751 -9.93 12.83 -101.50
CA GLN A 751 -10.03 12.00 -102.71
C GLN A 751 -10.98 10.79 -102.56
N ILE A 752 -11.12 10.23 -101.36
CA ILE A 752 -11.96 9.05 -101.08
C ILE A 752 -13.43 9.47 -100.91
N SER A 753 -13.69 10.66 -100.37
CA SER A 753 -15.04 11.25 -100.32
C SER A 753 -15.63 11.52 -101.72
N GLU A 754 -14.78 11.71 -102.74
CA GLU A 754 -15.20 11.91 -104.13
C GLU A 754 -15.42 10.57 -104.88
N ASN A 755 -14.75 9.49 -104.45
CA ASN A 755 -14.87 8.16 -105.04
C ASN A 755 -15.92 7.25 -104.37
N LEU A 756 -16.33 7.54 -103.13
CA LEU A 756 -17.38 6.82 -102.39
C LEU A 756 -18.81 7.08 -102.89
N LYS A 757 -19.01 8.05 -103.81
CA LYS A 757 -20.29 8.26 -104.52
C LYS A 757 -20.59 7.20 -105.60
N VAL A 758 -19.62 6.35 -105.97
CA VAL A 758 -19.76 5.44 -107.12
C VAL A 758 -19.81 3.95 -106.73
N PHE A 759 -19.59 3.59 -105.46
CA PHE A 759 -19.42 2.18 -105.06
C PHE A 759 -20.47 1.65 -104.07
N GLN A 760 -21.70 2.17 -104.12
CA GLN A 760 -22.87 1.60 -103.44
C GLN A 760 -23.78 0.76 -104.35
N GLU A 761 -23.24 0.23 -105.44
CA GLU A 761 -23.91 -0.81 -106.24
C GLU A 761 -22.95 -1.97 -106.51
N LYS A 762 -22.96 -2.98 -105.63
CA LYS A 762 -23.20 -4.40 -105.97
C LYS A 762 -22.63 -5.40 -104.95
N ASN A 763 -23.54 -6.30 -104.54
CA ASN A 763 -23.36 -7.72 -104.21
C ASN A 763 -22.45 -8.07 -103.03
N PHE A 764 -22.92 -8.68 -101.93
CA PHE A 764 -23.79 -9.86 -101.74
C PHE A 764 -23.27 -11.16 -102.39
N GLN A 765 -23.14 -12.19 -101.53
CA GLN A 765 -23.10 -13.64 -101.79
C GLN A 765 -21.71 -14.25 -102.12
N ILE A 766 -21.27 -15.42 -101.61
CA ILE A 766 -21.91 -16.50 -100.84
C ILE A 766 -20.84 -17.48 -100.27
N ASN A 767 -21.19 -18.08 -99.12
CA ASN A 767 -20.87 -19.38 -98.49
C ASN A 767 -19.85 -20.37 -99.11
N ALA A 768 -19.07 -21.04 -98.26
CA ALA A 768 -19.33 -22.42 -97.80
C ALA A 768 -18.18 -23.00 -96.94
N LEU A 769 -18.50 -23.48 -95.73
CA LEU A 769 -18.01 -24.75 -95.14
C LEU A 769 -18.56 -24.88 -93.70
N SER A 770 -19.72 -25.54 -93.60
CA SER A 770 -20.65 -25.48 -92.47
C SER A 770 -20.96 -26.85 -91.85
N GLU A 771 -19.95 -27.69 -91.54
CA GLU A 771 -20.27 -29.03 -91.00
C GLU A 771 -19.41 -29.55 -89.84
N ALA A 772 -18.37 -28.82 -89.40
CA ALA A 772 -17.72 -29.07 -88.09
C ALA A 772 -18.27 -28.19 -86.95
N ASN A 773 -19.22 -27.29 -87.28
CA ASN A 773 -19.58 -26.14 -86.44
C ASN A 773 -20.75 -26.41 -85.48
N ILE A 774 -21.47 -27.54 -85.60
CA ILE A 774 -22.72 -27.76 -84.85
C ILE A 774 -22.45 -28.31 -83.43
N LEU A 775 -21.43 -29.14 -83.22
CA LEU A 775 -21.06 -29.63 -81.88
C LEU A 775 -20.15 -28.65 -81.11
N MET A 776 -19.41 -27.81 -81.84
CA MET A 776 -18.59 -26.74 -81.26
C MET A 776 -19.46 -25.53 -80.85
N LYS A 777 -20.54 -25.21 -81.59
CA LYS A 777 -21.46 -24.11 -81.27
C LYS A 777 -22.22 -24.30 -79.98
N GLU A 778 -22.54 -25.52 -79.55
CA GLU A 778 -23.26 -25.74 -78.29
C GLU A 778 -22.34 -25.55 -77.06
N ARG A 779 -21.08 -25.99 -77.17
CA ARG A 779 -20.05 -25.75 -76.14
C ARG A 779 -19.57 -24.29 -76.13
N ILE A 780 -19.44 -23.67 -77.30
CA ILE A 780 -19.13 -22.24 -77.44
C ILE A 780 -20.31 -21.39 -76.97
N SER A 781 -21.56 -21.77 -77.22
CA SER A 781 -22.73 -21.03 -76.72
C SER A 781 -22.85 -21.07 -75.20
N ASN A 782 -22.51 -22.20 -74.56
CA ASN A 782 -22.50 -22.29 -73.09
C ASN A 782 -21.29 -21.55 -72.48
N LEU A 783 -20.12 -21.61 -73.13
CA LEU A 783 -18.94 -20.85 -72.69
C LEU A 783 -19.09 -19.34 -72.92
N LEU A 784 -19.71 -18.91 -74.03
CA LEU A 784 -20.01 -17.49 -74.30
C LEU A 784 -21.07 -16.97 -73.35
N LYS A 785 -22.08 -17.78 -72.99
CA LYS A 785 -23.06 -17.38 -71.98
C LYS A 785 -22.44 -17.27 -70.59
N GLN A 786 -21.52 -18.18 -70.22
CA GLN A 786 -20.71 -18.03 -69.02
C GLN A 786 -19.74 -16.84 -69.09
N LEU A 787 -19.18 -16.55 -70.26
CA LEU A 787 -18.28 -15.41 -70.45
C LEU A 787 -19.07 -14.10 -70.32
N GLU A 788 -20.25 -14.00 -70.93
CA GLU A 788 -21.16 -12.85 -70.79
C GLU A 788 -21.67 -12.70 -69.36
N GLU A 789 -22.01 -13.79 -68.67
CA GLU A 789 -22.39 -13.75 -67.25
C GLU A 789 -21.20 -13.33 -66.37
N ASN A 790 -19.98 -13.78 -66.68
CA ASN A 790 -18.76 -13.39 -65.97
C ASN A 790 -18.33 -11.95 -66.29
N GLU A 791 -18.50 -11.49 -67.52
CA GLU A 791 -18.24 -10.11 -67.94
C GLU A 791 -19.28 -9.16 -67.33
N LEU A 792 -20.54 -9.59 -67.24
CA LEU A 792 -21.59 -8.86 -66.52
C LEU A 792 -21.33 -8.82 -65.01
N GLN A 793 -20.85 -9.92 -64.43
CA GLN A 793 -20.43 -9.95 -63.02
C GLN A 793 -19.18 -9.11 -62.78
N LEU A 794 -18.22 -9.12 -63.70
CA LEU A 794 -17.00 -8.30 -63.63
C LEU A 794 -17.35 -6.82 -63.79
N ALA A 795 -18.26 -6.47 -64.69
CA ALA A 795 -18.75 -5.10 -64.87
C ALA A 795 -19.52 -4.64 -63.62
N LYS A 796 -20.37 -5.50 -63.03
CA LYS A 796 -21.01 -5.22 -61.73
C LYS A 796 -20.01 -5.05 -60.60
N ALA A 797 -19.01 -5.92 -60.51
CA ALA A 797 -17.95 -5.83 -59.50
C ALA A 797 -17.08 -4.60 -59.68
N GLN A 798 -16.77 -4.19 -60.91
CA GLN A 798 -16.06 -2.96 -61.23
C GLN A 798 -16.90 -1.72 -60.91
N GLN A 799 -18.20 -1.77 -61.17
CA GLN A 799 -19.14 -0.72 -60.80
C GLN A 799 -19.28 -0.61 -59.27
N GLU A 800 -19.45 -1.72 -58.55
CA GLU A 800 -19.48 -1.75 -57.09
C GLU A 800 -18.16 -1.29 -56.48
N LEU A 801 -17.01 -1.65 -57.08
CA LEU A 801 -15.70 -1.17 -56.67
C LEU A 801 -15.58 0.34 -56.86
N LYS A 802 -16.10 0.87 -57.98
CA LYS A 802 -16.13 2.31 -58.25
C LYS A 802 -17.05 3.04 -57.27
N GLU A 803 -18.26 2.54 -57.04
CA GLU A 803 -19.19 3.10 -56.05
C GLU A 803 -18.62 3.04 -54.62
N ASN A 804 -17.86 2.00 -54.27
CA ASN A 804 -17.17 1.90 -52.98
C ASN A 804 -15.98 2.87 -52.88
N LEU A 805 -15.20 3.06 -53.96
CA LEU A 805 -14.13 4.05 -54.01
C LEU A 805 -14.68 5.48 -53.92
N ASP A 806 -15.81 5.76 -54.57
CA ASP A 806 -16.48 7.06 -54.49
C ASP A 806 -17.06 7.29 -53.06
N ARG A 807 -17.66 6.26 -52.42
CA ARG A 807 -18.07 6.33 -51.00
C ARG A 807 -16.88 6.48 -50.05
N GLN A 808 -15.74 5.87 -50.36
CA GLN A 808 -14.52 6.01 -49.56
C GLN A 808 -13.92 7.42 -49.69
N ALA A 809 -13.94 7.99 -50.90
CA ALA A 809 -13.54 9.38 -51.12
C ALA A 809 -14.46 10.37 -50.40
N GLN A 810 -15.77 10.12 -50.43
CA GLN A 810 -16.77 10.94 -49.73
C GLN A 810 -16.64 10.84 -48.20
N THR A 811 -16.44 9.64 -47.65
CA THR A 811 -16.18 9.47 -46.21
C THR A 811 -14.84 10.07 -45.78
N GLN A 812 -13.81 10.07 -46.63
CA GLN A 812 -12.56 10.79 -46.37
C GLN A 812 -12.75 12.32 -46.33
N THR A 813 -13.60 12.87 -47.21
CA THR A 813 -13.90 14.30 -47.19
C THR A 813 -14.71 14.67 -45.95
N GLU A 814 -15.72 13.88 -45.57
CA GLU A 814 -16.47 14.07 -44.33
C GLU A 814 -15.58 13.94 -43.08
N ALA A 815 -14.65 12.97 -43.06
CA ALA A 815 -13.70 12.80 -41.97
C ALA A 815 -12.73 14.00 -41.86
N SER A 816 -12.29 14.56 -42.99
CA SER A 816 -11.47 15.79 -42.98
C SER A 816 -12.23 17.01 -42.44
N ALA A 817 -13.50 17.17 -42.83
CA ALA A 817 -14.35 18.26 -42.34
C ALA A 817 -14.63 18.14 -40.83
N LEU A 818 -14.90 16.92 -40.35
CA LEU A 818 -15.05 16.63 -38.92
C LEU A 818 -13.77 16.88 -38.12
N LYS A 819 -12.61 16.54 -38.69
CA LYS A 819 -11.30 16.82 -38.07
C LYS A 819 -11.05 18.32 -37.94
N GLU A 820 -11.43 19.10 -38.94
CA GLU A 820 -11.30 20.56 -38.93
C GLU A 820 -12.26 21.21 -37.91
N GLN A 821 -13.51 20.72 -37.83
CA GLN A 821 -14.46 21.13 -36.78
C GLN A 821 -13.96 20.79 -35.37
N LEU A 822 -13.40 19.59 -35.17
CA LEU A 822 -12.83 19.18 -33.88
C LEU A 822 -11.65 20.09 -33.49
N GLN A 823 -10.80 20.44 -34.45
CA GLN A 823 -9.67 21.34 -34.22
C GLN A 823 -10.13 22.77 -33.84
N GLN A 824 -11.17 23.30 -34.48
CA GLN A 824 -11.79 24.57 -34.08
C GLN A 824 -12.39 24.50 -32.67
N LEU A 825 -13.03 23.39 -32.31
CA LEU A 825 -13.61 23.18 -30.98
C LEU A 825 -12.54 23.09 -29.89
N MET A 826 -11.40 22.45 -30.19
CA MET A 826 -10.24 22.41 -29.28
C MET A 826 -9.65 23.80 -29.05
N GLN A 827 -9.53 24.62 -30.09
CA GLN A 827 -9.05 26.01 -29.96
C GLN A 827 -10.02 26.85 -29.11
N GLN A 828 -11.33 26.70 -29.29
CA GLN A 828 -12.33 27.37 -28.44
C GLN A 828 -12.26 26.91 -26.99
N HIS A 829 -12.08 25.62 -26.74
CA HIS A 829 -11.94 25.08 -25.38
C HIS A 829 -10.67 25.60 -24.71
N GLN A 830 -9.57 25.73 -25.45
CA GLN A 830 -8.32 26.31 -24.94
C GLN A 830 -8.50 27.78 -24.55
N LEU A 831 -9.16 28.58 -25.40
CA LEU A 831 -9.49 29.98 -25.09
C LEU A 831 -10.35 30.11 -23.81
N ILE A 832 -11.32 29.22 -23.62
CA ILE A 832 -12.16 29.19 -22.41
C ILE A 832 -11.33 28.82 -21.17
N ASN A 833 -10.43 27.85 -21.28
CA ASN A 833 -9.54 27.48 -20.19
C ASN A 833 -8.58 28.62 -19.80
N ASP A 834 -8.07 29.37 -20.78
CA ASP A 834 -7.23 30.54 -20.51
C ASP A 834 -8.03 31.65 -19.78
N LYS A 835 -9.30 31.87 -20.17
CA LYS A 835 -10.21 32.78 -19.44
C LYS A 835 -10.50 32.31 -18.01
N HIS A 836 -10.78 31.02 -17.82
CA HIS A 836 -10.97 30.46 -16.47
C HIS A 836 -9.72 30.61 -15.61
N ARG A 837 -8.53 30.43 -16.18
CA ARG A 837 -7.27 30.62 -15.47
C ARG A 837 -7.09 32.06 -14.99
N LEU A 838 -7.44 33.05 -15.81
CA LEU A 838 -7.42 34.46 -15.42
C LEU A 838 -8.42 34.75 -14.27
N ILE A 839 -9.63 34.21 -14.34
CA ILE A 839 -10.64 34.37 -13.27
C ILE A 839 -10.16 33.75 -11.95
N ILE A 840 -9.50 32.60 -11.99
CA ILE A 840 -8.94 31.97 -10.79
C ILE A 840 -7.86 32.85 -10.16
N ILE A 841 -6.97 33.43 -10.98
CA ILE A 841 -5.93 34.37 -10.50
C ILE A 841 -6.57 35.59 -9.84
N GLU A 842 -7.60 36.18 -10.46
CA GLU A 842 -8.34 37.30 -9.86
C GLU A 842 -9.01 36.90 -8.54
N LEU A 843 -9.66 35.73 -8.47
CA LEU A 843 -10.29 35.24 -7.24
C LEU A 843 -9.30 35.01 -6.11
N ASP A 844 -8.10 34.54 -6.40
CA ASP A 844 -7.07 34.34 -5.39
C ASP A 844 -6.48 35.68 -4.91
N ASP A 845 -6.35 36.68 -5.77
CA ASP A 845 -6.03 38.06 -5.37
C ASP A 845 -7.11 38.66 -4.44
N TYR A 846 -8.39 38.45 -4.75
CA TYR A 846 -9.49 38.87 -3.87
C TYR A 846 -9.47 38.16 -2.51
N LYS A 847 -9.17 36.85 -2.47
CA LYS A 847 -9.03 36.12 -1.20
C LYS A 847 -7.86 36.65 -0.37
N ALA A 848 -6.74 36.99 -1.00
CA ALA A 848 -5.60 37.58 -0.31
C ALA A 848 -5.98 38.92 0.31
N LYS A 849 -6.64 39.81 -0.45
CA LYS A 849 -7.18 41.09 0.04
C LYS A 849 -8.18 40.91 1.19
N TRP A 850 -9.10 39.95 1.08
CA TRP A 850 -10.07 39.64 2.15
C TRP A 850 -9.39 39.13 3.43
N THR A 851 -8.33 38.34 3.29
CA THR A 851 -7.56 37.82 4.43
C THR A 851 -6.87 38.96 5.18
N ILE A 852 -6.24 39.89 4.45
CA ILE A 852 -5.65 41.11 5.01
C ILE A 852 -6.71 41.93 5.76
N LEU A 853 -7.85 42.19 5.12
CA LEU A 853 -8.94 42.95 5.74
C LEU A 853 -9.50 42.28 7.01
N THR A 854 -9.60 40.95 7.01
CA THR A 854 -10.04 40.18 8.18
C THR A 854 -9.04 40.29 9.33
N GLN A 855 -7.74 40.25 9.02
CA GLN A 855 -6.67 40.41 9.99
C GLN A 855 -6.66 41.82 10.60
N GLU A 856 -6.82 42.85 9.78
CA GLU A 856 -6.98 44.24 10.23
C GLU A 856 -8.20 44.40 11.14
N HIS A 857 -9.35 43.81 10.77
CA HIS A 857 -10.55 43.83 11.59
C HIS A 857 -10.37 43.09 12.93
N SER A 858 -9.64 41.96 12.96
CA SER A 858 -9.33 41.28 14.22
C SER A 858 -8.43 42.11 15.14
N SER A 859 -7.39 42.75 14.58
CA SER A 859 -6.50 43.63 15.34
C SER A 859 -7.25 44.85 15.90
N LEU A 860 -8.15 45.42 15.11
CA LEU A 860 -9.01 46.51 15.57
C LEU A 860 -9.96 46.06 16.70
N ARG A 861 -10.54 44.86 16.59
CA ARG A 861 -11.42 44.31 17.63
C ARG A 861 -10.67 44.06 18.94
N GLU A 862 -9.44 43.56 18.88
CA GLU A 862 -8.58 43.41 20.06
C GLU A 862 -8.27 44.77 20.69
N THR A 863 -7.92 45.76 19.87
CA THR A 863 -7.69 47.13 20.34
C THR A 863 -8.93 47.70 21.02
N HIS A 864 -10.12 47.52 20.43
CA HIS A 864 -11.38 47.96 21.01
C HIS A 864 -11.68 47.25 22.35
N GLN A 865 -11.40 45.94 22.45
CA GLN A 865 -11.58 45.18 23.69
C GLN A 865 -10.66 45.68 24.80
N ILE A 866 -9.40 46.02 24.47
CA ILE A 866 -8.46 46.65 25.40
C ILE A 866 -9.03 48.00 25.88
N THR A 867 -9.48 48.85 24.97
CA THR A 867 -10.08 50.16 25.34
C THR A 867 -11.33 50.01 26.20
N ILE A 868 -12.18 49.01 25.96
CA ILE A 868 -13.33 48.71 26.83
C ILE A 868 -12.86 48.32 28.23
N SER A 869 -11.83 47.46 28.34
CA SER A 869 -11.31 47.03 29.64
C SER A 869 -10.69 48.19 30.43
N GLU A 870 -10.01 49.12 29.75
CA GLU A 870 -9.47 50.35 30.34
C GLU A 870 -10.61 51.26 30.82
N LEU A 871 -11.67 51.43 30.02
CA LEU A 871 -12.85 52.19 30.41
C LEU A 871 -13.54 51.59 31.65
N GLU A 872 -13.67 50.26 31.72
CA GLU A 872 -14.27 49.55 32.85
C GLU A 872 -13.45 49.76 34.14
N SER A 873 -12.11 49.67 34.02
CA SER A 873 -11.17 49.96 35.11
C SER A 873 -11.28 51.41 35.60
N LEU A 874 -11.39 52.37 34.67
CA LEU A 874 -11.62 53.78 35.00
C LEU A 874 -12.96 54.00 35.71
N LYS A 875 -14.03 53.33 35.27
CA LYS A 875 -15.35 53.37 35.96
C LYS A 875 -15.28 52.82 37.37
N GLN A 876 -14.59 51.68 37.59
CA GLN A 876 -14.39 51.13 38.92
C GLN A 876 -13.60 52.09 39.82
N ARG A 877 -12.55 52.71 39.27
CA ARG A 877 -11.77 53.72 40.00
C ARG A 877 -12.60 54.95 40.36
N LEU A 878 -13.47 55.42 39.46
CA LEU A 878 -14.40 56.52 39.72
C LEU A 878 -15.39 56.15 40.84
N ALA A 879 -15.94 54.94 40.82
CA ALA A 879 -16.84 54.44 41.86
C ALA A 879 -16.15 54.36 43.23
N GLN A 880 -14.89 53.89 43.25
CA GLN A 880 -14.08 53.87 44.48
C GLN A 880 -13.86 55.29 45.02
N LEU A 881 -13.43 56.22 44.16
CA LEU A 881 -13.24 57.62 44.55
C LEU A 881 -14.55 58.26 45.05
N THR A 882 -15.69 57.90 44.48
CA THR A 882 -17.00 58.36 44.93
C THR A 882 -17.33 57.83 46.33
N ASN A 883 -17.04 56.55 46.61
CA ASN A 883 -17.19 55.97 47.94
C ASN A 883 -16.24 56.61 48.97
N ASP A 884 -14.99 56.85 48.58
CA ASP A 884 -14.01 57.52 49.42
C ASP A 884 -14.45 58.96 49.74
N HIS A 885 -14.99 59.68 48.76
CA HIS A 885 -15.58 61.01 48.95
C HIS A 885 -16.77 60.99 49.92
N ASN A 886 -17.70 60.05 49.75
CA ASN A 886 -18.85 59.90 50.64
C ASN A 886 -18.42 59.55 52.08
N SER A 887 -17.40 58.70 52.23
CA SER A 887 -16.81 58.34 53.52
C SER A 887 -16.18 59.56 54.21
N LEU A 888 -15.40 60.35 53.47
CA LEU A 888 -14.82 61.61 53.95
C LEU A 888 -15.90 62.63 54.31
N GLN A 889 -16.97 62.72 53.53
CA GLN A 889 -18.10 63.60 53.80
C GLN A 889 -18.83 63.20 55.10
N GLU A 890 -19.00 61.90 55.37
CA GLU A 890 -19.58 61.42 56.62
C GLU A 890 -18.64 61.64 57.81
N GLN A 891 -17.33 61.44 57.63
CA GLN A 891 -16.34 61.79 58.66
C GLN A 891 -16.38 63.28 59.00
N HIS A 892 -16.45 64.15 57.98
CA HIS A 892 -16.61 65.59 58.17
C HIS A 892 -17.92 65.92 58.91
N ARG A 893 -19.02 65.25 58.57
CA ARG A 893 -20.31 65.39 59.27
C ARG A 893 -20.21 64.97 60.74
N LEU A 894 -19.54 63.87 61.05
CA LEU A 894 -19.31 63.40 62.43
C LEU A 894 -18.44 64.36 63.24
N ILE A 895 -17.41 64.94 62.61
CA ILE A 895 -16.57 65.98 63.22
C ILE A 895 -17.39 67.23 63.53
N LEU A 896 -18.28 67.67 62.62
CA LEU A 896 -19.19 68.79 62.87
C LEU A 896 -20.15 68.52 64.04
N ILE A 897 -20.68 67.29 64.14
CA ILE A 897 -21.54 66.89 65.26
C ILE A 897 -20.76 66.88 66.59
N GLN A 898 -19.53 66.36 66.61
CA GLN A 898 -18.66 66.41 67.81
C GLN A 898 -18.30 67.84 68.19
N PHE A 899 -18.02 68.70 67.22
CA PHE A 899 -17.75 70.12 67.43
C PHE A 899 -18.96 70.85 68.03
N GLU A 900 -20.18 70.55 67.57
CA GLU A 900 -21.42 71.09 68.12
C GLU A 900 -21.74 70.55 69.53
N GLN A 901 -21.43 69.28 69.82
CA GLN A 901 -21.59 68.69 71.16
C GLN A 901 -20.60 69.28 72.17
N GLU A 902 -19.37 69.59 71.75
CA GLU A 902 -18.39 70.27 72.61
C GLU A 902 -18.68 71.76 72.83
N ARG A 903 -19.49 72.38 71.96
CA ARG A 903 -19.90 73.79 72.07
C ARG A 903 -20.83 74.07 73.26
N THR A 904 -21.48 73.05 73.83
CA THR A 904 -22.42 73.20 74.96
C THR A 904 -21.81 73.08 76.37
N ASN A 905 -20.51 72.84 76.53
CA ASN A 905 -19.84 72.81 77.84
C ASN A 905 -18.92 74.04 78.04
N SER A 906 -19.45 75.04 78.73
CA SER A 906 -18.82 76.34 78.96
C SER A 906 -18.02 76.38 80.27
N THR A 907 -16.70 76.17 80.21
CA THR A 907 -15.69 76.85 81.07
C THR A 907 -14.21 76.65 80.61
N GLN A 908 -13.91 76.56 79.31
CA GLN A 908 -12.50 76.58 78.82
C GLN A 908 -12.36 77.29 77.46
N VAL A 909 -12.68 78.58 77.42
CA VAL A 909 -12.73 79.37 76.16
C VAL A 909 -11.37 79.94 75.73
N GLN A 910 -10.34 79.98 76.59
CA GLN A 910 -9.05 80.58 76.21
C GLN A 910 -8.03 79.60 75.60
N GLU A 911 -8.09 78.31 75.94
CA GLU A 911 -7.19 77.28 75.36
C GLU A 911 -7.72 76.75 74.02
N LYS A 912 -9.04 76.73 73.84
CA LYS A 912 -9.70 76.29 72.60
C LYS A 912 -9.55 77.26 71.43
N ASN A 913 -9.31 78.56 71.66
CA ASN A 913 -9.05 79.50 70.56
C ASN A 913 -7.74 79.21 69.82
N LYS A 914 -6.73 78.65 70.49
CA LYS A 914 -5.46 78.24 69.86
C LYS A 914 -5.63 77.01 68.98
N ILE A 915 -6.45 76.05 69.42
CA ILE A 915 -6.83 74.86 68.65
C ILE A 915 -7.75 75.23 67.48
N ILE A 916 -8.63 76.21 67.64
CA ILE A 916 -9.48 76.72 66.55
C ILE A 916 -8.64 77.38 65.47
N ASP A 917 -7.60 78.14 65.81
CA ASP A 917 -6.70 78.73 64.81
C ASP A 917 -5.85 77.66 64.09
N GLU A 918 -5.43 76.61 64.80
CA GLU A 918 -4.69 75.48 64.23
C GLU A 918 -5.58 74.61 63.32
N LEU A 919 -6.83 74.37 63.71
CA LEU A 919 -7.84 73.71 62.87
C LEU A 919 -8.22 74.56 61.67
N ARG A 920 -8.33 75.89 61.80
CA ARG A 920 -8.53 76.80 60.66
C ARG A 920 -7.37 76.72 59.68
N HIS A 921 -6.14 76.62 60.17
CA HIS A 921 -4.97 76.46 59.30
C HIS A 921 -4.95 75.10 58.59
N GLN A 922 -5.38 74.03 59.27
CA GLN A 922 -5.53 72.70 58.66
C GLN A 922 -6.68 72.66 57.64
N ILE A 923 -7.80 73.35 57.91
CA ILE A 923 -8.92 73.48 56.96
C ILE A 923 -8.49 74.24 55.72
N ILE A 924 -7.77 75.37 55.86
CA ILE A 924 -7.25 76.11 54.71
C ILE A 924 -6.29 75.23 53.88
N LYS A 925 -5.42 74.47 54.54
CA LYS A 925 -4.50 73.54 53.84
C LYS A 925 -5.24 72.39 53.15
N LEU A 926 -6.33 71.90 53.74
CA LEU A 926 -7.23 70.92 53.14
C LEU A 926 -8.02 71.51 51.96
N GLU A 927 -8.48 72.74 52.06
CA GLU A 927 -9.14 73.48 50.97
C GLU A 927 -8.17 73.70 49.82
N GLU A 928 -6.92 74.10 50.08
CA GLU A 928 -5.88 74.24 49.05
C GLU A 928 -5.57 72.91 48.36
N THR A 929 -5.42 71.82 49.12
CA THR A 929 -5.19 70.49 48.53
C THR A 929 -6.41 69.97 47.76
N HIS A 930 -7.61 70.27 48.22
CA HIS A 930 -8.84 69.92 47.52
C HIS A 930 -9.02 70.75 46.24
N GLN A 931 -8.66 72.03 46.26
CA GLN A 931 -8.65 72.90 45.09
C GLN A 931 -7.71 72.36 44.00
N VAL A 932 -6.49 71.96 44.39
CA VAL A 932 -5.51 71.33 43.48
C VAL A 932 -6.02 69.99 42.94
N ALA A 933 -6.66 69.17 43.78
CA ALA A 933 -7.27 67.91 43.34
C ALA A 933 -8.41 68.13 42.34
N ILE A 934 -9.29 69.11 42.60
CA ILE A 934 -10.37 69.50 41.68
C ILE A 934 -9.79 69.97 40.35
N GLN A 935 -8.73 70.78 40.37
CA GLN A 935 -8.06 71.25 39.16
C GLN A 935 -7.44 70.09 38.36
N LEU A 936 -6.80 69.14 39.03
CA LEU A 936 -6.27 67.93 38.40
C LEU A 936 -7.39 67.05 37.80
N HIS A 937 -8.53 66.94 38.49
CA HIS A 937 -9.69 66.20 37.99
C HIS A 937 -10.31 66.89 36.78
N LEU A 938 -10.44 68.22 36.78
CA LEU A 938 -10.93 68.98 35.64
C LEU A 938 -10.02 68.81 34.40
N THR A 939 -8.69 68.83 34.58
CA THR A 939 -7.75 68.56 33.48
C THR A 939 -7.94 67.14 32.92
N LYS A 940 -8.10 66.13 33.78
CA LYS A 940 -8.37 64.75 33.34
C LYS A 940 -9.71 64.61 32.63
N VAL A 941 -10.74 65.33 33.06
CA VAL A 941 -12.05 65.34 32.38
C VAL A 941 -11.89 65.94 30.98
N GLN A 942 -11.15 67.04 30.82
CA GLN A 942 -10.87 67.64 29.52
C GLN A 942 -10.06 66.70 28.59
N GLU A 943 -9.07 65.98 29.13
CA GLU A 943 -8.32 64.96 28.38
C GLU A 943 -9.24 63.82 27.90
N LEU A 944 -10.17 63.36 28.77
CA LEU A 944 -11.15 62.34 28.41
C LEU A 944 -12.16 62.84 27.38
N GLU A 945 -12.61 64.09 27.45
CA GLU A 945 -13.48 64.70 26.44
C GLU A 945 -12.79 64.76 25.07
N LEU A 946 -11.52 65.17 25.02
CA LEU A 946 -10.71 65.14 23.80
C LEU A 946 -10.54 63.73 23.23
N LEU A 947 -10.36 62.73 24.10
CA LEU A 947 -10.29 61.32 23.71
C LEU A 947 -11.64 60.85 23.12
N ILE A 948 -12.76 61.19 23.77
CA ILE A 948 -14.11 60.85 23.30
C ILE A 948 -14.36 61.45 21.92
N ILE A 949 -14.07 62.75 21.72
CA ILE A 949 -14.21 63.42 20.42
C ILE A 949 -13.36 62.72 19.34
N THR A 950 -12.14 62.31 19.70
CA THR A 950 -11.25 61.58 18.78
C THR A 950 -11.81 60.21 18.41
N LEU A 951 -12.40 59.49 19.38
CA LEU A 951 -13.03 58.19 19.16
C LEU A 951 -14.32 58.32 18.34
N GLU A 952 -15.15 59.31 18.61
CA GLU A 952 -16.36 59.60 17.83
C GLU A 952 -16.03 59.90 16.37
N LYS A 953 -14.97 60.68 16.12
CA LYS A 953 -14.47 60.93 14.76
C LYS A 953 -14.05 59.63 14.07
N LYS A 954 -13.29 58.76 14.75
CA LYS A 954 -12.90 57.45 14.20
C LYS A 954 -14.11 56.56 13.92
N VAL A 955 -15.14 56.59 14.77
CA VAL A 955 -16.39 55.84 14.55
C VAL A 955 -17.12 56.35 13.30
N LEU A 956 -17.15 57.66 13.06
CA LEU A 956 -17.68 58.25 11.83
C LEU A 956 -16.88 57.81 10.59
N ASP A 957 -15.55 57.83 10.67
CA ASP A 957 -14.68 57.36 9.59
C ASP A 957 -14.93 55.87 9.29
N PHE A 958 -15.05 55.02 10.32
CA PHE A 958 -15.41 53.60 10.16
C PHE A 958 -16.79 53.41 9.54
N LYS A 959 -17.77 54.24 9.91
CA LYS A 959 -19.11 54.17 9.32
C LYS A 959 -19.07 54.47 7.82
N SER A 960 -18.29 55.49 7.42
CA SER A 960 -18.09 55.83 6.01
C SER A 960 -17.39 54.71 5.23
N LEU A 961 -16.35 54.10 5.81
CA LEU A 961 -15.64 52.97 5.21
C LEU A 961 -16.55 51.75 5.06
N SER A 962 -17.39 51.48 6.06
CA SER A 962 -18.38 50.39 6.02
C SER A 962 -19.43 50.61 4.94
N GLU A 963 -19.88 51.85 4.72
CA GLU A 963 -20.80 52.20 3.64
C GLU A 963 -20.16 52.03 2.26
N THR A 964 -18.89 52.45 2.09
CA THR A 964 -18.12 52.20 0.86
C THR A 964 -17.96 50.71 0.58
N GLN A 965 -17.58 49.91 1.60
CA GLN A 965 -17.44 48.46 1.47
C GLN A 965 -18.77 47.79 1.12
N LYS A 966 -19.91 48.27 1.65
CA LYS A 966 -21.23 47.75 1.25
C LYS A 966 -21.53 48.00 -0.23
N ILE A 967 -21.13 49.15 -0.76
CA ILE A 967 -21.29 49.48 -2.18
C ILE A 967 -20.42 48.54 -3.02
N GLU A 968 -19.14 48.38 -2.69
CA GLU A 968 -18.22 47.46 -3.37
C GLU A 968 -18.69 46.00 -3.34
N ILE A 969 -19.17 45.53 -2.18
CA ILE A 969 -19.76 44.18 -2.05
C ILE A 969 -20.99 44.05 -2.96
N THR A 970 -21.83 45.08 -3.06
CA THR A 970 -23.02 45.05 -3.91
C THR A 970 -22.64 44.99 -5.39
N GLU A 971 -21.63 45.75 -5.82
CA GLU A 971 -21.09 45.70 -7.18
C GLU A 971 -20.45 44.34 -7.50
N HIS A 972 -19.68 43.77 -6.58
CA HIS A 972 -19.10 42.44 -6.73
C HIS A 972 -20.16 41.35 -6.81
N LEU A 973 -21.22 41.42 -5.99
CA LEU A 973 -22.35 40.50 -6.05
C LEU A 973 -23.08 40.59 -7.40
N ALA A 974 -23.26 41.80 -7.94
CA ALA A 974 -23.82 41.97 -9.28
C ALA A 974 -22.93 41.32 -10.36
N LYS A 975 -21.61 41.47 -10.25
CA LYS A 975 -20.65 40.85 -11.17
C LYS A 975 -20.62 39.31 -11.06
N ILE A 976 -20.74 38.77 -9.85
CA ILE A 976 -20.88 37.32 -9.60
C ILE A 976 -22.16 36.80 -10.25
N ASN A 977 -23.29 37.48 -10.05
CA ASN A 977 -24.57 37.07 -10.66
C ASN A 977 -24.49 37.07 -12.20
N GLN A 978 -23.80 38.05 -12.80
CA GLN A 978 -23.55 38.06 -14.23
C GLN A 978 -22.70 36.86 -14.67
N LEU A 979 -21.60 36.57 -13.97
CA LEU A 979 -20.74 35.42 -14.27
C LEU A 979 -21.46 34.07 -14.07
N GLU A 980 -22.38 33.98 -13.11
CA GLU A 980 -23.23 32.80 -12.91
C GLU A 980 -24.22 32.60 -14.07
N SER A 981 -24.77 33.69 -14.60
CA SER A 981 -25.60 33.67 -15.81
C SER A 981 -24.79 33.20 -17.02
N ASP A 982 -23.60 33.76 -17.24
CA ASP A 982 -22.71 33.36 -18.35
C ASP A 982 -22.28 31.90 -18.21
N ARG A 983 -22.02 31.44 -16.97
CA ARG A 983 -21.72 30.03 -16.67
C ARG A 983 -22.91 29.13 -17.00
N ALA A 984 -24.15 29.54 -16.71
CA ALA A 984 -25.34 28.77 -17.05
C ALA A 984 -25.50 28.60 -18.57
N GLU A 985 -25.22 29.65 -19.35
CA GLU A 985 -25.21 29.59 -20.81
C GLU A 985 -24.10 28.64 -21.33
N HIS A 986 -22.89 28.73 -20.76
CA HIS A 986 -21.80 27.81 -21.09
C HIS A 986 -22.09 26.36 -20.72
N VAL A 987 -22.76 26.10 -19.59
CA VAL A 987 -23.20 24.76 -19.19
C VAL A 987 -24.24 24.21 -20.18
N ALA A 988 -25.21 25.02 -20.61
CA ALA A 988 -26.17 24.62 -21.63
C ALA A 988 -25.49 24.29 -22.97
N LYS A 989 -24.49 25.09 -23.38
CA LYS A 989 -23.69 24.83 -24.59
C LYS A 989 -22.86 23.55 -24.47
N ASN A 990 -22.25 23.30 -23.31
CA ASN A 990 -21.50 22.07 -23.04
C ASN A 990 -22.41 20.84 -23.01
N GLN A 991 -23.62 20.94 -22.48
CA GLN A 991 -24.62 19.86 -22.53
C GLN A 991 -25.02 19.55 -23.98
N SER A 992 -25.26 20.58 -24.80
CA SER A 992 -25.53 20.39 -26.23
C SER A 992 -24.37 19.71 -26.96
N LEU A 993 -23.11 20.12 -26.68
CA LEU A 993 -21.92 19.49 -27.26
C LEU A 993 -21.75 18.04 -26.79
N THR A 994 -22.08 17.77 -25.52
CA THR A 994 -22.02 16.41 -24.95
C THR A 994 -23.01 15.50 -25.67
N ILE A 995 -24.24 15.96 -25.91
CA ILE A 995 -25.25 15.22 -26.68
C ILE A 995 -24.74 14.92 -28.09
N GLN A 996 -24.16 15.92 -28.78
CA GLN A 996 -23.58 15.72 -30.11
C GLN A 996 -22.42 14.70 -30.08
N LEU A 997 -21.55 14.77 -29.08
CA LEU A 997 -20.43 13.83 -28.92
C LEU A 997 -20.94 12.40 -28.67
N THR A 998 -21.97 12.24 -27.84
CA THR A 998 -22.61 10.94 -27.58
C THR A 998 -23.19 10.35 -28.87
N THR A 999 -23.89 11.15 -29.69
CA THR A 999 -24.40 10.70 -30.99
C THR A 999 -23.27 10.28 -31.95
N ILE A 1000 -22.13 10.98 -31.94
CA ILE A 1000 -20.97 10.60 -32.77
C ILE A 1000 -20.34 9.29 -32.26
N ILE A 1001 -20.23 9.11 -30.95
CA ILE A 1001 -19.72 7.87 -30.34
C ILE A 1001 -20.63 6.68 -30.67
N GLU A 1002 -21.95 6.86 -30.63
CA GLU A 1002 -22.90 5.82 -31.04
C GLU A 1002 -22.71 5.40 -32.50
N LYS A 1003 -22.53 6.37 -33.42
CA LYS A 1003 -22.21 6.08 -34.82
C LYS A 1003 -20.87 5.37 -35.00
N LEU A 1004 -19.85 5.74 -34.22
CA LEU A 1004 -18.55 5.05 -34.24
C LEU A 1004 -18.67 3.61 -33.76
N ASN A 1005 -19.44 3.35 -32.70
CA ASN A 1005 -19.70 2.00 -32.21
C ASN A 1005 -20.45 1.14 -33.25
N GLU A 1006 -21.38 1.72 -34.01
CA GLU A 1006 -22.04 1.02 -35.12
C GLU A 1006 -21.07 0.70 -36.27
N LEU A 1007 -20.16 1.61 -36.60
CA LEU A 1007 -19.12 1.38 -37.61
C LEU A 1007 -18.12 0.33 -37.14
N GLU A 1008 -17.74 0.33 -35.86
CA GLU A 1008 -16.83 -0.66 -35.27
C GLU A 1008 -17.47 -2.06 -35.29
N LYS A 1009 -18.76 -2.18 -34.95
CA LYS A 1009 -19.51 -3.44 -35.10
C LYS A 1009 -19.53 -3.94 -36.55
N LYS A 1010 -19.73 -3.04 -37.52
CA LYS A 1010 -19.65 -3.39 -38.95
C LYS A 1010 -18.24 -3.83 -39.33
N ASN A 1011 -17.21 -3.16 -38.83
CA ASN A 1011 -15.83 -3.53 -39.10
C ASN A 1011 -15.49 -4.91 -38.52
N SER A 1012 -15.90 -5.21 -37.29
CA SER A 1012 -15.72 -6.55 -36.71
C SER A 1012 -16.45 -7.65 -37.49
N SER A 1013 -17.63 -7.34 -38.07
CA SER A 1013 -18.34 -8.26 -38.96
C SER A 1013 -17.53 -8.54 -40.23
N LEU A 1014 -17.01 -7.49 -40.87
CA LEU A 1014 -16.18 -7.60 -42.07
C LEU A 1014 -14.85 -8.34 -41.80
N GLU A 1015 -14.21 -8.09 -40.65
CA GLU A 1015 -13.01 -8.84 -40.22
C GLU A 1015 -13.31 -10.32 -40.01
N SER A 1016 -14.49 -10.66 -39.48
CA SER A 1016 -14.93 -12.06 -39.35
C SER A 1016 -15.14 -12.72 -40.71
N GLU A 1017 -15.79 -12.03 -41.65
CA GLU A 1017 -15.97 -12.50 -43.03
C GLU A 1017 -14.62 -12.67 -43.75
N LEU A 1018 -13.70 -11.73 -43.58
CA LEU A 1018 -12.35 -11.79 -44.12
C LEU A 1018 -11.59 -13.01 -43.58
N ALA A 1019 -11.67 -13.27 -42.27
CA ALA A 1019 -11.05 -14.44 -41.64
C ALA A 1019 -11.63 -15.76 -42.17
N GLN A 1020 -12.94 -15.82 -42.41
CA GLN A 1020 -13.59 -16.98 -43.03
C GLN A 1020 -13.13 -17.19 -44.47
N LEU A 1021 -13.01 -16.12 -45.26
CA LEU A 1021 -12.49 -16.18 -46.63
C LEU A 1021 -11.02 -16.62 -46.64
N GLN A 1022 -10.18 -16.09 -45.75
CA GLN A 1022 -8.78 -16.51 -45.62
C GLN A 1022 -8.67 -18.00 -45.28
N LYS A 1023 -9.50 -18.51 -44.36
CA LYS A 1023 -9.57 -19.93 -44.04
C LYS A 1023 -9.93 -20.77 -45.28
N ARG A 1024 -10.92 -20.33 -46.05
CA ARG A 1024 -11.35 -21.03 -47.28
C ARG A 1024 -10.26 -21.02 -48.35
N VAL A 1025 -9.49 -19.93 -48.48
CA VAL A 1025 -8.33 -19.87 -49.37
C VAL A 1025 -7.22 -20.83 -48.91
N GLN A 1026 -6.97 -20.94 -47.60
CA GLN A 1026 -6.01 -21.90 -47.07
C GLN A 1026 -6.44 -23.36 -47.33
N GLU A 1027 -7.72 -23.68 -47.16
CA GLU A 1027 -8.29 -24.99 -47.48
C GLU A 1027 -8.14 -25.31 -48.98
N LEU A 1028 -8.42 -24.36 -49.86
CA LEU A 1028 -8.23 -24.51 -51.31
C LEU A 1028 -6.75 -24.69 -51.68
N ASN A 1029 -5.85 -23.96 -51.03
CA ASN A 1029 -4.40 -24.10 -51.24
C ASN A 1029 -3.89 -25.46 -50.76
N HIS A 1030 -4.40 -25.97 -49.64
CA HIS A 1030 -4.09 -27.31 -49.15
C HIS A 1030 -4.53 -28.36 -50.17
N HIS A 1031 -5.77 -28.27 -50.66
CA HIS A 1031 -6.31 -29.20 -51.64
C HIS A 1031 -5.57 -29.14 -52.99
N ASN A 1032 -5.16 -27.95 -53.43
CA ASN A 1032 -4.31 -27.78 -54.60
C ASN A 1032 -2.90 -28.37 -54.38
N GLY A 1033 -2.37 -28.29 -53.15
CA GLY A 1033 -1.15 -28.97 -52.74
C GLY A 1033 -1.25 -30.49 -52.85
N GLU A 1034 -2.34 -31.08 -52.35
CA GLU A 1034 -2.63 -32.52 -52.48
C GLU A 1034 -2.73 -32.94 -53.95
N GLN A 1035 -3.42 -32.14 -54.78
CA GLN A 1035 -3.51 -32.40 -56.23
C GLN A 1035 -2.15 -32.33 -56.92
N LYS A 1036 -1.28 -31.38 -56.57
CA LYS A 1036 0.09 -31.30 -57.09
C LYS A 1036 0.92 -32.51 -56.72
N VAL A 1037 0.81 -33.01 -55.49
CA VAL A 1037 1.49 -34.23 -55.06
C VAL A 1037 1.00 -35.43 -55.88
N LEU A 1038 -0.31 -35.53 -56.13
CA LEU A 1038 -0.88 -36.57 -56.97
C LEU A 1038 -0.35 -36.51 -58.43
N ILE A 1039 -0.24 -35.30 -58.97
CA ILE A 1039 0.32 -35.06 -60.32
C ILE A 1039 1.79 -35.51 -60.37
N ILE A 1040 2.61 -35.14 -59.38
CA ILE A 1040 4.01 -35.55 -59.29
C ILE A 1040 4.13 -37.08 -59.22
N GLN A 1041 3.31 -37.74 -58.40
CA GLN A 1041 3.29 -39.21 -58.31
C GLN A 1041 2.90 -39.88 -59.64
N LEU A 1042 1.99 -39.28 -60.39
CA LEU A 1042 1.61 -39.75 -61.73
C LEU A 1042 2.75 -39.54 -62.74
N GLU A 1043 3.44 -38.40 -62.69
CA GLU A 1043 4.62 -38.11 -63.53
C GLU A 1043 5.79 -39.07 -63.25
N GLU A 1044 6.06 -39.35 -61.98
CA GLU A 1044 7.05 -40.35 -61.55
C GLU A 1044 6.71 -41.75 -62.08
N ARG A 1045 5.43 -42.14 -61.98
CA ARG A 1045 4.94 -43.42 -62.50
C ARG A 1045 5.05 -43.51 -64.02
N ILE A 1046 4.72 -42.43 -64.73
CA ILE A 1046 4.91 -42.36 -66.19
C ILE A 1046 6.40 -42.48 -66.53
N THR A 1047 7.28 -41.82 -65.78
CA THR A 1047 8.73 -41.89 -66.00
C THR A 1047 9.26 -43.30 -65.80
N LEU A 1048 8.82 -44.01 -64.75
CA LEU A 1048 9.17 -45.41 -64.51
C LEU A 1048 8.70 -46.34 -65.64
N LEU A 1049 7.49 -46.12 -66.14
CA LEU A 1049 6.98 -46.89 -67.28
C LEU A 1049 7.78 -46.61 -68.57
N ILE A 1050 8.20 -45.36 -68.79
CA ILE A 1050 9.06 -45.00 -69.92
C ILE A 1050 10.43 -45.67 -69.81
N THR A 1051 11.05 -45.72 -68.64
CA THR A 1051 12.34 -46.43 -68.45
C THR A 1051 12.19 -47.94 -68.65
N GLU A 1052 11.09 -48.53 -68.19
CA GLU A 1052 10.79 -49.95 -68.42
C GLU A 1052 10.62 -50.27 -69.93
N VAL A 1053 9.95 -49.40 -70.68
CA VAL A 1053 9.84 -49.53 -72.14
C VAL A 1053 11.23 -49.44 -72.78
N LYS A 1054 12.07 -48.48 -72.38
CA LYS A 1054 13.43 -48.33 -72.91
C LYS A 1054 14.35 -49.51 -72.59
N THR A 1055 14.25 -50.10 -71.40
CA THR A 1055 15.03 -51.31 -71.07
C THR A 1055 14.58 -52.48 -71.92
N LYS A 1056 13.27 -52.65 -72.14
CA LYS A 1056 12.72 -53.67 -73.05
C LYS A 1056 13.14 -53.45 -74.51
N GLU A 1057 13.18 -52.21 -74.98
CA GLU A 1057 13.74 -51.86 -76.29
C GLU A 1057 15.23 -52.23 -76.39
N GLY A 1058 16.02 -51.95 -75.35
CA GLY A 1058 17.42 -52.35 -75.28
C GLY A 1058 17.63 -53.88 -75.29
N GLU A 1059 16.76 -54.64 -74.61
CA GLU A 1059 16.74 -56.11 -74.68
C GLU A 1059 16.44 -56.59 -76.11
N ASN A 1060 15.47 -55.97 -76.78
CA ASN A 1060 15.13 -56.30 -78.17
C ASN A 1060 16.30 -56.01 -79.13
N VAL A 1061 16.99 -54.88 -78.96
CA VAL A 1061 18.17 -54.54 -79.78
C VAL A 1061 19.30 -55.56 -79.59
N LYS A 1062 19.55 -56.01 -78.35
CA LYS A 1062 20.53 -57.08 -78.10
C LYS A 1062 20.14 -58.39 -78.79
N LEU A 1063 18.85 -58.73 -78.76
CA LEU A 1063 18.34 -59.91 -79.47
C LEU A 1063 18.57 -59.79 -80.99
N ILE A 1064 18.30 -58.61 -81.57
CA ILE A 1064 18.54 -58.33 -82.99
C ILE A 1064 20.04 -58.47 -83.33
N GLN A 1065 20.94 -57.92 -82.51
CA GLN A 1065 22.39 -58.05 -82.73
C GLN A 1065 22.87 -59.50 -82.69
N VAL A 1066 22.32 -60.33 -81.79
CA VAL A 1066 22.61 -61.78 -81.76
C VAL A 1066 22.16 -62.45 -83.05
N ILE A 1067 20.96 -62.12 -83.53
CA ILE A 1067 20.42 -62.65 -84.79
C ILE A 1067 21.29 -62.23 -85.98
N GLU A 1068 21.72 -60.96 -86.04
CA GLU A 1068 22.59 -60.45 -87.11
C GLU A 1068 23.98 -61.09 -87.10
N SER A 1069 24.58 -61.28 -85.92
CA SER A 1069 25.86 -61.99 -85.77
C SER A 1069 25.76 -63.42 -86.27
N GLN A 1070 24.69 -64.14 -85.91
CA GLN A 1070 24.44 -65.50 -86.39
C GLN A 1070 24.27 -65.54 -87.92
N LYS A 1071 23.55 -64.55 -88.49
CA LYS A 1071 23.38 -64.41 -89.93
C LYS A 1071 24.72 -64.19 -90.64
N GLN A 1072 25.61 -63.36 -90.09
CA GLN A 1072 26.93 -63.12 -90.69
C GLN A 1072 27.80 -64.38 -90.67
N SER A 1073 27.82 -65.13 -89.55
CA SER A 1073 28.55 -66.40 -89.49
C SER A 1073 28.06 -67.39 -90.55
N MET A 1074 26.75 -67.44 -90.82
CA MET A 1074 26.22 -68.27 -91.91
C MET A 1074 26.70 -67.83 -93.30
N ILE A 1075 26.77 -66.53 -93.57
CA ILE A 1075 27.29 -66.00 -94.84
C ILE A 1075 28.77 -66.38 -95.01
N ASP A 1076 29.57 -66.25 -93.96
CA ASP A 1076 31.00 -66.58 -93.99
C ASP A 1076 31.22 -68.07 -94.29
N TYR A 1077 30.39 -68.94 -93.71
CA TYR A 1077 30.39 -70.37 -94.03
C TYR A 1077 30.02 -70.64 -95.49
N GLU A 1078 29.02 -69.96 -96.03
CA GLU A 1078 28.67 -70.10 -97.45
C GLU A 1078 29.79 -69.65 -98.40
N GLU A 1079 30.50 -68.57 -98.06
CA GLU A 1079 31.62 -68.08 -98.87
C GLU A 1079 32.81 -69.04 -98.81
N LEU A 1080 33.12 -69.59 -97.63
CA LEU A 1080 34.15 -70.62 -97.48
C LEU A 1080 33.83 -71.85 -98.35
N ILE A 1081 32.58 -72.28 -98.35
CA ILE A 1081 32.11 -73.38 -99.20
C ILE A 1081 32.30 -73.05 -100.69
N ARG A 1082 32.02 -71.82 -101.14
CA ARG A 1082 32.27 -71.40 -102.54
C ARG A 1082 33.76 -71.39 -102.88
N LYS A 1083 34.63 -70.90 -101.98
CA LYS A 1083 36.09 -70.87 -102.20
C LYS A 1083 36.66 -72.28 -102.33
N LEU A 1084 36.24 -73.20 -101.46
CA LEU A 1084 36.65 -74.60 -101.54
C LEU A 1084 36.18 -75.26 -102.84
N LYS A 1085 34.94 -74.98 -103.28
CA LYS A 1085 34.44 -75.46 -104.58
C LYS A 1085 35.25 -74.91 -105.76
N ALA A 1086 35.64 -73.63 -105.73
CA ALA A 1086 36.45 -73.02 -106.79
C ALA A 1086 37.87 -73.60 -106.84
N GLN A 1087 38.50 -73.85 -105.69
CA GLN A 1087 39.82 -74.47 -105.61
C GLN A 1087 39.82 -75.89 -106.17
N ILE A 1088 38.75 -76.65 -105.95
CA ILE A 1088 38.59 -77.98 -106.54
C ILE A 1088 38.59 -77.89 -108.08
N VAL A 1089 37.87 -76.93 -108.65
CA VAL A 1089 37.82 -76.71 -110.11
C VAL A 1089 39.17 -76.29 -110.70
N GLU A 1090 39.93 -75.46 -110.00
CA GLU A 1090 41.29 -75.05 -110.39
C GLU A 1090 42.26 -76.24 -110.40
N LEU A 1091 42.21 -77.08 -109.37
CA LEU A 1091 43.04 -78.29 -109.28
C LEU A 1091 42.70 -79.29 -110.40
N GLU A 1092 41.42 -79.41 -110.78
CA GLU A 1092 40.99 -80.22 -111.92
C GLU A 1092 41.56 -79.68 -113.26
N LYS A 1093 41.58 -78.36 -113.46
CA LYS A 1093 42.21 -77.73 -114.65
C LYS A 1093 43.73 -77.97 -114.70
N TYR A 1094 44.41 -77.88 -113.56
CA TYR A 1094 45.86 -78.08 -113.49
C TYR A 1094 46.24 -79.51 -113.88
N ASN A 1095 45.45 -80.48 -113.46
CA ASN A 1095 45.63 -81.88 -113.79
C ASN A 1095 45.45 -82.15 -115.29
N LEU A 1096 44.48 -81.46 -115.92
CA LEU A 1096 44.26 -81.54 -117.37
C LEU A 1096 45.45 -80.94 -118.16
N LYS A 1097 45.97 -79.79 -117.70
CA LYS A 1097 47.08 -79.09 -118.35
C LYS A 1097 48.37 -79.90 -118.31
N LEU A 1098 48.66 -80.54 -117.18
CA LEU A 1098 49.83 -81.42 -117.04
C LEU A 1098 49.77 -82.60 -118.01
N LYS A 1099 48.59 -83.19 -118.23
CA LYS A 1099 48.40 -84.28 -119.21
C LYS A 1099 48.68 -83.82 -120.64
N THR A 1100 48.28 -82.60 -121.02
CA THR A 1100 48.57 -82.06 -122.36
C THR A 1100 50.04 -81.74 -122.56
N THR A 1101 50.74 -81.17 -121.57
CA THR A 1101 52.16 -80.83 -121.70
C THR A 1101 53.05 -82.08 -121.81
N LEU A 1102 52.71 -83.14 -121.06
CA LEU A 1102 53.43 -84.42 -121.14
C LEU A 1102 53.27 -85.12 -122.49
N LYS A 1103 52.16 -84.87 -123.21
CA LYS A 1103 51.99 -85.35 -124.58
C LYS A 1103 52.87 -84.57 -125.56
N HIS A 1104 52.96 -83.25 -125.40
CA HIS A 1104 53.74 -82.39 -126.30
C HIS A 1104 55.25 -82.63 -126.17
N TYR A 1105 55.76 -82.91 -124.97
CA TYR A 1105 57.17 -83.29 -124.78
C TYR A 1105 57.54 -84.62 -125.46
N LYS A 1106 56.59 -85.56 -125.60
CA LYS A 1106 56.84 -86.82 -126.33
C LYS A 1106 56.91 -86.62 -127.85
N GLU A 1107 56.26 -85.58 -128.38
CA GLU A 1107 56.28 -85.25 -129.81
C GLU A 1107 57.53 -84.42 -130.17
N LEU A 1108 57.91 -83.43 -129.35
CA LEU A 1108 59.13 -82.63 -129.57
C LEU A 1108 60.43 -83.43 -129.43
N SER A 1109 60.47 -84.43 -128.54
CA SER A 1109 61.63 -85.34 -128.42
C SER A 1109 61.85 -86.18 -129.68
N LYS A 1110 60.84 -86.31 -130.55
CA LYS A 1110 60.92 -87.08 -131.79
C LYS A 1110 61.42 -86.23 -132.96
N GLU A 1111 61.11 -84.94 -132.98
CA GLU A 1111 61.60 -83.98 -133.99
C GLU A 1111 63.05 -83.52 -133.72
N MET A 1112 63.57 -83.64 -132.49
CA MET A 1112 64.91 -83.14 -132.10
C MET A 1112 66.10 -84.10 -132.30
N ALA A 1113 65.94 -85.30 -132.83
CA ALA A 1113 67.10 -86.15 -133.13
C ALA A 1113 67.05 -86.81 -134.52
N GLU A 1114 66.14 -86.35 -135.39
CA GLU A 1114 66.35 -86.41 -136.85
C GLU A 1114 67.27 -85.26 -137.33
N LEU A 1115 67.98 -84.60 -136.40
CA LEU A 1115 68.88 -83.46 -136.61
C LEU A 1115 70.29 -83.66 -135.99
N ASP A 1116 70.60 -84.89 -135.58
CA ASP A 1116 71.95 -85.44 -135.29
C ASP A 1116 72.05 -86.83 -135.94
#